data_AF-A0A0K8T8C1-F1
#
_entry.id   AF-A0A0K8T8C1-F1
#
_cell.length_a   1.000
_cell.length_b   1.000
_cell.length_c   1.000
_cell.angle_alpha   90.00
_cell.angle_beta   90.00
_cell.angle_gamma   90.00
#
_symmetry.space_group_name_H-M   'P 1'
#
loop_
_entity.id
_entity.type
_entity.pdbx_description
1 polymer ?
#
loop_
_entity_poly.entity_id
_entity_poly.type
_entity_poly.pdbx_seq_one_letter_code
_entity_poly.pdbx_strand_id
1 'polypeptide(L)'
;SWKPANSKIVNITYDRFNRMESWKWGVQSESYSYDRHGLLSEVKTKLDGTVRYTYNDLNLVSQITLGSGRKVSLVYDSHAGLRHVVLASGAKHSISCQPSLGFIRFTYTPPGSTKSYLLHYTHAGKLLQVVYPGDGARVLYRYHPSGQLAEVVHGDGITQLKHWADSGLPSRVTHLEKDFEYRWDYQYSDGLLTEERLDYGPKTGLSNAKFMYQYDDNFRLVNLQGRIGGQTLPEHTVQYNPRTGAKSIMGTFTVSWPTPNETSLSDATAVFSRFTNKQFQTTQVAVTIHRMEVFRMEYTYDSRNRISQTRTYTRNVGVNTYTNVKNLTWDSDGQLTAVEAQEPWGFKYDTNGNLLSLIYRGNTIPMEYNAMDRIVKFGEGQYKYDNRGLVVQNAREEKFHYNAKGLLVRATKKGRFDVKYYYDHLDRLATRKDNYGNVTQFFYTNHKRPDEVTHIYSPRDGKLMSLTYDDRGHLIYAQVYRHKYYVATDQCGTPVMIFNQYGEGIREIMRSPYGHIVYDSNPYLYLPVDFCGGLLDMVTSLVHMPGGRVYDPLIGQWMTPMWQETVQKMSNPIKLHLYRFNGNDPINVHQTPHKLGDEKSWLSRLGYDIPSLAPQLSEDFVKITGLHDSQFNAPFTVTSGFLSHLSEKFMKNRLSTLPQSQIRVNPVDTDEDPIVEDFSPMRSAFEFSRPPKGGVRVRPGADSEPPFGHGILVTRTHEGRAIIHSVPTANSIYRDVLTSVFNNTYMLPFTMVLHGSLQDAFFFVKEDAWRASEDRGQLKRFGTQFNTTFHEKEGETGSGKVLDVRIHRPNAIINLRYGTTTEREKERLLHHAKTAGMKKLWHREREAVRNGLPGSSSKEWTQQEEQELLKQGFVSGFDGEYIRDVKLYPELAEDPFNLRFVKKSR
;
A
#
# COMPACT_ATOMS: atom_id res chain seq x y z
N SER A 1 4.58 -15.64 -34.61
CA SER A 1 3.65 -14.49 -34.58
C SER A 1 2.33 -14.93 -33.95
N TRP A 2 1.57 -14.02 -33.36
CA TRP A 2 0.21 -14.30 -32.89
C TRP A 2 -0.80 -13.79 -33.92
N LYS A 3 -1.79 -14.61 -34.26
CA LYS A 3 -2.89 -14.27 -35.18
C LYS A 3 -4.22 -14.39 -34.41
N PRO A 4 -4.55 -13.45 -33.53
CA PRO A 4 -5.80 -13.51 -32.77
C PRO A 4 -6.98 -13.23 -33.70
N ALA A 5 -8.13 -13.87 -33.44
CA ALA A 5 -9.37 -13.53 -34.12
C ALA A 5 -9.68 -12.04 -33.90
N ASN A 6 -10.21 -11.37 -34.94
CA ASN A 6 -10.63 -9.96 -34.90
C ASN A 6 -9.55 -8.93 -34.53
N SER A 7 -8.27 -9.32 -34.58
CA SER A 7 -7.11 -8.47 -34.24
C SER A 7 -6.16 -8.31 -35.43
N LYS A 8 -5.28 -7.30 -35.37
CA LYS A 8 -4.07 -7.28 -36.21
C LYS A 8 -3.10 -8.37 -35.75
N ILE A 9 -2.31 -8.89 -36.68
CA ILE A 9 -1.24 -9.86 -36.40
C ILE A 9 -0.17 -9.19 -35.53
N VAL A 10 0.29 -9.90 -34.50
CA VAL A 10 1.46 -9.51 -33.70
C VAL A 10 2.66 -10.25 -34.23
N ASN A 11 3.59 -9.50 -34.82
CA ASN A 11 4.86 -10.02 -35.29
C ASN A 11 5.91 -9.85 -34.19
N ILE A 12 6.68 -10.91 -33.96
CA ILE A 12 7.76 -10.95 -32.97
C ILE A 12 8.96 -11.52 -33.73
N THR A 13 10.08 -10.81 -33.71
CA THR A 13 11.35 -11.24 -34.30
C THR A 13 12.32 -11.63 -33.19
N TYR A 14 13.18 -12.59 -33.51
CA TYR A 14 14.19 -13.10 -32.61
C TYR A 14 15.55 -13.03 -33.27
N ASP A 15 16.57 -12.83 -32.46
CA ASP A 15 17.95 -12.96 -32.91
C ASP A 15 18.36 -14.44 -33.07
N ARG A 16 19.60 -14.67 -33.52
CA ARG A 16 20.17 -16.02 -33.67
C ARG A 16 20.25 -16.84 -32.37
N PHE A 17 20.05 -16.21 -31.22
CA PHE A 17 20.08 -16.84 -29.89
C PHE A 17 18.67 -17.03 -29.31
N ASN A 18 17.62 -16.88 -30.14
CA ASN A 18 16.22 -16.97 -29.75
C ASN A 18 15.80 -15.95 -28.67
N ARG A 19 16.47 -14.79 -28.61
CA ARG A 19 16.07 -13.66 -27.76
C ARG A 19 15.25 -12.67 -28.56
N MET A 20 14.28 -12.00 -27.93
CA MET A 20 13.38 -11.08 -28.63
C MET A 20 14.14 -9.86 -29.13
N GLU A 21 14.16 -9.64 -30.43
CA GLU A 21 14.80 -8.48 -31.07
C GLU A 21 13.80 -7.36 -31.31
N SER A 22 12.57 -7.68 -31.71
CA SER A 22 11.51 -6.68 -31.85
C SER A 22 10.12 -7.28 -31.79
N TRP A 23 9.13 -6.45 -31.48
CA TRP A 23 7.74 -6.79 -31.73
C TRP A 23 7.00 -5.63 -32.41
N LYS A 24 5.97 -5.97 -33.19
CA LYS A 24 5.11 -5.01 -33.87
C LYS A 24 3.65 -5.44 -33.81
N TRP A 25 2.79 -4.52 -33.36
CA TRP A 25 1.34 -4.68 -33.36
C TRP A 25 0.64 -3.44 -33.93
N GLY A 26 0.42 -3.47 -35.25
CA GLY A 26 -0.07 -2.31 -35.98
C GLY A 26 0.94 -1.15 -35.95
N VAL A 27 0.58 -0.03 -35.31
CA VAL A 27 1.44 1.16 -35.19
C VAL A 27 2.45 1.07 -34.03
N GLN A 28 2.11 0.27 -33.02
CA GLN A 28 2.94 0.03 -31.85
C GLN A 28 4.09 -0.91 -32.20
N SER A 29 5.28 -0.57 -31.74
CA SER A 29 6.47 -1.38 -31.96
C SER A 29 7.57 -1.00 -30.98
N GLU A 30 8.32 -2.01 -30.54
CA GLU A 30 9.52 -1.84 -29.71
C GLU A 30 10.62 -2.75 -30.25
N SER A 31 11.86 -2.28 -30.14
CA SER A 31 13.05 -3.04 -30.50
C SER A 31 14.02 -3.10 -29.33
N TYR A 32 14.73 -4.22 -29.24
CA TYR A 32 15.62 -4.57 -28.17
C TYR A 32 17.00 -4.92 -28.73
N SER A 33 18.02 -4.35 -28.12
CA SER A 33 19.41 -4.68 -28.43
C SER A 33 20.04 -5.35 -27.21
N TYR A 34 20.99 -6.24 -27.45
CA TYR A 34 21.71 -6.94 -26.38
C TYR A 34 23.22 -6.68 -26.49
N ASP A 35 23.90 -6.73 -25.35
CA ASP A 35 25.36 -6.63 -25.30
C ASP A 35 26.04 -7.96 -25.71
N ARG A 36 27.38 -7.96 -25.67
CA ARG A 36 28.21 -9.12 -26.01
C ARG A 36 28.05 -10.31 -25.04
N HIS A 37 27.60 -10.06 -23.80
CA HIS A 37 27.43 -11.10 -22.77
C HIS A 37 26.03 -11.71 -22.80
N GLY A 38 25.13 -11.16 -23.61
CA GLY A 38 23.80 -11.70 -23.76
C GLY A 38 22.69 -10.87 -23.09
N LEU A 39 23.04 -9.76 -22.44
CA LEU A 39 22.16 -8.97 -21.57
C LEU A 39 21.51 -7.82 -22.34
N LEU A 40 20.29 -7.42 -21.95
CA LEU A 40 19.56 -6.33 -22.62
C LEU A 40 20.31 -5.01 -22.47
N SER A 41 20.74 -4.39 -23.57
CA SER A 41 21.48 -3.12 -23.56
C SER A 41 20.61 -1.93 -23.88
N GLU A 42 19.67 -2.05 -24.83
CA GLU A 42 18.82 -0.93 -25.26
C GLU A 42 17.38 -1.37 -25.49
N VAL A 43 16.44 -0.52 -25.09
CA VAL A 43 15.02 -0.59 -25.48
C VAL A 43 14.70 0.69 -26.24
N LYS A 44 14.29 0.54 -27.50
CA LYS A 44 13.97 1.67 -28.37
C LYS A 44 12.51 1.66 -28.75
N THR A 45 11.91 2.83 -28.65
CA THR A 45 10.52 3.10 -29.03
C THR A 45 10.50 4.21 -30.08
N LYS A 46 9.37 4.39 -30.77
CA LYS A 46 9.24 5.43 -31.79
C LYS A 46 9.14 6.84 -31.23
N LEU A 47 8.58 7.01 -30.02
CA LEU A 47 8.22 8.32 -29.45
C LEU A 47 9.07 8.71 -28.23
N ASP A 48 9.36 7.76 -27.33
CA ASP A 48 9.96 8.06 -26.02
C ASP A 48 11.50 8.00 -26.03
N GLY A 49 12.12 7.86 -27.20
CA GLY A 49 13.57 7.69 -27.33
C GLY A 49 14.06 6.29 -26.94
N THR A 50 15.35 6.20 -26.58
CA THR A 50 16.03 4.94 -26.24
C THR A 50 16.35 4.90 -24.75
N VAL A 51 15.89 3.86 -24.06
CA VAL A 51 16.33 3.52 -22.70
C VAL A 51 17.54 2.59 -22.79
N ARG A 52 18.60 2.91 -22.06
CA ARG A 52 19.85 2.12 -22.04
C ARG A 52 20.13 1.53 -20.67
N TYR A 53 20.61 0.29 -20.67
CA TYR A 53 21.00 -0.45 -19.48
C TYR A 53 22.50 -0.75 -19.53
N THR A 54 23.17 -0.54 -18.40
CA THR A 54 24.55 -0.99 -18.19
C THR A 54 24.58 -1.98 -17.05
N TYR A 55 25.55 -2.89 -17.07
CA TYR A 55 25.70 -3.95 -16.07
C TYR A 55 27.03 -3.82 -15.33
N ASN A 56 27.10 -4.37 -14.12
CA ASN A 56 28.34 -4.57 -13.39
C ASN A 56 28.96 -5.94 -13.70
N ASP A 57 30.08 -6.26 -13.05
CA ASP A 57 30.81 -7.53 -13.23
C ASP A 57 30.00 -8.78 -12.79
N LEU A 58 28.95 -8.59 -11.99
CA LEU A 58 28.02 -9.64 -11.58
C LEU A 58 26.81 -9.79 -12.54
N ASN A 59 26.83 -9.13 -13.71
CA ASN A 59 25.72 -9.07 -14.66
C ASN A 59 24.42 -8.47 -14.09
N LEU A 60 24.52 -7.63 -13.06
CA LEU A 60 23.39 -6.89 -12.49
C LEU A 60 23.30 -5.49 -13.10
N VAL A 61 22.09 -4.99 -13.34
CA VAL A 61 21.89 -3.63 -13.90
C VAL A 61 22.47 -2.60 -12.94
N SER A 62 23.50 -1.86 -13.37
CA SER A 62 24.21 -0.84 -12.59
C SER A 62 23.74 0.58 -12.89
N GLN A 63 23.25 0.83 -14.10
CA GLN A 63 22.70 2.13 -14.50
C GLN A 63 21.59 1.95 -15.53
N ILE A 64 20.56 2.78 -15.40
CA ILE A 64 19.48 2.96 -16.36
C ILE A 64 19.54 4.38 -16.86
N THR A 65 19.63 4.58 -18.16
CA THR A 65 19.58 5.90 -18.80
C THR A 65 18.26 6.00 -19.56
N LEU A 66 17.40 6.93 -19.15
CA LEU A 66 16.08 7.16 -19.75
C LEU A 66 16.19 7.88 -21.10
N GLY A 67 15.08 7.92 -21.85
CA GLY A 67 15.00 8.63 -23.13
C GLY A 67 15.25 10.14 -23.01
N SER A 68 14.98 10.73 -21.85
CA SER A 68 15.34 12.11 -21.51
C SER A 68 16.83 12.35 -21.27
N GLY A 69 17.64 11.28 -21.12
CA GLY A 69 19.04 11.35 -20.70
C GLY A 69 19.25 11.30 -19.18
N ARG A 70 18.18 11.29 -18.38
CA ARG A 70 18.26 11.09 -16.92
C ARG A 70 18.86 9.72 -16.60
N LYS A 71 19.75 9.68 -15.61
CA LYS A 71 20.46 8.47 -15.19
C LYS A 71 20.02 8.05 -13.80
N VAL A 72 19.69 6.77 -13.65
CA VAL A 72 19.41 6.15 -12.35
C VAL A 72 20.45 5.06 -12.13
N SER A 73 21.22 5.16 -11.05
CA SER A 73 22.29 4.20 -10.72
C SER A 73 21.85 3.27 -9.60
N LEU A 74 22.18 1.99 -9.75
CA LEU A 74 21.89 0.92 -8.80
C LEU A 74 23.22 0.40 -8.24
N VAL A 75 23.38 0.51 -6.93
CA VAL A 75 24.62 0.11 -6.22
C VAL A 75 24.34 -1.12 -5.39
N TYR A 76 25.12 -2.18 -5.59
CA TYR A 76 24.99 -3.47 -4.91
C TYR A 76 26.15 -3.73 -3.94
N ASP A 77 25.96 -4.70 -3.06
CA ASP A 77 27.05 -5.31 -2.31
C ASP A 77 27.68 -6.51 -3.05
N SER A 78 28.63 -7.20 -2.39
CA SER A 78 29.32 -8.38 -2.91
C SER A 78 28.42 -9.61 -3.06
N HIS A 79 27.22 -9.61 -2.46
CA HIS A 79 26.25 -10.71 -2.47
C HIS A 79 25.00 -10.38 -3.31
N ALA A 80 25.13 -9.43 -4.25
CA ALA A 80 24.08 -8.97 -5.15
C ALA A 80 22.87 -8.28 -4.46
N GLY A 81 22.97 -7.90 -3.19
CA GLY A 81 21.96 -7.13 -2.47
C GLY A 81 22.01 -5.65 -2.83
N LEU A 82 20.86 -5.04 -3.15
CA LEU A 82 20.78 -3.62 -3.50
C LEU A 82 20.99 -2.75 -2.26
N ARG A 83 22.04 -1.93 -2.30
CA ARG A 83 22.39 -0.98 -1.25
C ARG A 83 21.79 0.40 -1.49
N HIS A 84 21.90 0.90 -2.72
CA HIS A 84 21.43 2.25 -3.06
C HIS A 84 20.77 2.33 -4.43
N VAL A 85 19.71 3.14 -4.50
CA VAL A 85 19.19 3.71 -5.76
C VAL A 85 19.54 5.18 -5.77
N VAL A 86 20.35 5.61 -6.73
CA VAL A 86 20.77 7.00 -6.89
C VAL A 86 20.03 7.58 -8.10
N LEU A 87 19.19 8.58 -7.84
CA LEU A 87 18.42 9.27 -8.87
C LEU A 87 19.31 10.25 -9.66
N ALA A 88 18.78 10.78 -10.77
CA ALA A 88 19.51 11.72 -11.63
C ALA A 88 19.91 13.03 -10.93
N SER A 89 19.21 13.43 -9.87
CA SER A 89 19.57 14.57 -9.03
C SER A 89 20.75 14.32 -8.09
N GLY A 90 21.19 13.06 -7.94
CA GLY A 90 22.10 12.62 -6.89
C GLY A 90 21.39 12.21 -5.58
N ALA A 91 20.07 12.35 -5.50
CA ALA A 91 19.27 11.87 -4.38
C ALA A 91 19.44 10.35 -4.20
N LYS A 92 19.71 9.93 -2.97
CA LYS A 92 20.15 8.57 -2.63
C LYS A 92 19.16 7.86 -1.71
N HIS A 93 18.45 6.88 -2.25
CA HIS A 93 17.65 5.94 -1.48
C HIS A 93 18.57 4.85 -0.93
N SER A 94 18.59 4.63 0.38
CA SER A 94 19.45 3.62 1.01
C SER A 94 18.65 2.47 1.58
N ILE A 95 19.13 1.25 1.36
CA ILE A 95 18.40 0.03 1.68
C ILE A 95 19.39 -0.97 2.29
N SER A 96 18.98 -1.61 3.38
CA SER A 96 19.75 -2.70 3.96
C SER A 96 18.87 -3.75 4.61
N CYS A 97 19.38 -4.97 4.65
CA CYS A 97 18.76 -6.10 5.33
C CYS A 97 19.75 -6.65 6.34
N GLN A 98 19.26 -6.98 7.53
CA GLN A 98 20.06 -7.52 8.62
C GLN A 98 19.35 -8.72 9.24
N PRO A 99 19.97 -9.91 9.25
CA PRO A 99 19.57 -10.99 10.13
C PRO A 99 19.77 -10.55 11.59
N SER A 100 18.67 -10.46 12.33
CA SER A 100 18.63 -10.01 13.73
C SER A 100 18.28 -11.17 14.64
N LEU A 101 18.26 -10.97 15.97
CA LEU A 101 17.92 -12.06 16.89
C LEU A 101 16.41 -12.31 16.94
N GLY A 102 15.96 -13.32 16.19
CA GLY A 102 14.56 -13.76 16.14
C GLY A 102 13.74 -13.18 14.98
N PHE A 103 14.31 -12.27 14.19
CA PHE A 103 13.65 -11.64 13.03
C PHE A 103 14.68 -11.13 12.02
N ILE A 104 14.21 -10.80 10.82
CA ILE A 104 14.98 -10.14 9.77
C ILE A 104 14.53 -8.68 9.73
N ARG A 105 15.50 -7.77 9.84
CA ARG A 105 15.25 -6.34 9.76
C ARG A 105 15.52 -5.83 8.36
N PHE A 106 14.52 -5.20 7.75
CA PHE A 106 14.64 -4.40 6.55
C PHE A 106 14.66 -2.92 6.92
N THR A 107 15.62 -2.18 6.39
CA THR A 107 15.79 -0.74 6.64
C THR A 107 15.74 0.01 5.32
N TYR A 108 14.87 1.02 5.25
CA TYR A 108 14.82 1.96 4.14
C TYR A 108 15.01 3.39 4.62
N THR A 109 15.97 4.11 4.05
CA THR A 109 16.21 5.53 4.32
C THR A 109 15.96 6.33 3.05
N PRO A 110 14.95 7.23 3.05
CA PRO A 110 14.71 8.08 1.89
C PRO A 110 15.79 9.17 1.76
N PRO A 111 15.96 9.76 0.56
CA PRO A 111 16.93 10.82 0.32
C PRO A 111 16.76 11.99 1.29
N GLY A 112 17.87 12.57 1.75
CA GLY A 112 17.85 13.74 2.64
C GLY A 112 17.37 13.48 4.08
N SER A 113 16.92 12.27 4.41
CA SER A 113 16.48 11.90 5.75
C SER A 113 17.60 11.20 6.54
N THR A 114 17.73 11.54 7.82
CA THR A 114 18.54 10.77 8.79
C THR A 114 17.73 9.68 9.49
N LYS A 115 16.43 9.60 9.20
CA LYS A 115 15.47 8.69 9.82
C LYS A 115 15.02 7.64 8.81
N SER A 116 15.05 6.39 9.22
CA SER A 116 14.71 5.23 8.40
C SER A 116 13.35 4.66 8.75
N TYR A 117 12.72 4.05 7.76
CA TYR A 117 11.56 3.18 7.88
C TYR A 117 12.06 1.75 8.12
N LEU A 118 11.56 1.09 9.15
CA LEU A 118 11.96 -0.28 9.50
C LEU A 118 10.79 -1.25 9.36
N LEU A 119 11.10 -2.43 8.83
CA LEU A 119 10.20 -3.58 8.82
C LEU A 119 10.93 -4.76 9.47
N HIS A 120 10.27 -5.42 10.42
CA HIS A 120 10.77 -6.65 11.01
C HIS A 120 9.94 -7.81 10.48
N TYR A 121 10.59 -8.83 9.94
CA TYR A 121 9.96 -10.03 9.40
C TYR A 121 10.38 -11.25 10.21
N THR A 122 9.51 -12.25 10.27
CA THR A 122 9.92 -13.61 10.63
C THR A 122 10.90 -14.16 9.59
N HIS A 123 11.66 -15.20 9.95
CA HIS A 123 12.49 -15.95 9.00
C HIS A 123 11.66 -16.64 7.89
N ALA A 124 10.35 -16.79 8.09
CA ALA A 124 9.39 -17.30 7.11
C ALA A 124 8.69 -16.20 6.29
N GLY A 125 9.08 -14.93 6.47
CA GLY A 125 8.59 -13.81 5.67
C GLY A 125 7.30 -13.12 6.07
N LYS A 126 6.76 -13.48 7.22
CA LYS A 126 5.61 -12.79 7.80
C LYS A 126 6.06 -11.52 8.52
N LEU A 127 5.41 -10.39 8.24
CA LEU A 127 5.70 -9.10 8.85
C LEU A 127 5.34 -9.12 10.34
N LEU A 128 6.27 -8.80 11.23
CA LEU A 128 6.07 -8.73 12.69
C LEU A 128 5.81 -7.30 13.17
N GLN A 129 6.52 -6.33 12.60
CA GLN A 129 6.50 -4.96 13.07
C GLN A 129 6.85 -3.97 11.96
N VAL A 130 6.15 -2.84 11.97
CA VAL A 130 6.47 -1.64 11.19
C VAL A 130 6.88 -0.54 12.16
N VAL A 131 7.98 0.15 11.86
CA VAL A 131 8.42 1.35 12.58
C VAL A 131 8.56 2.50 11.59
N TYR A 132 7.71 3.52 11.73
CA TYR A 132 7.77 4.70 10.86
C TYR A 132 8.95 5.61 11.22
N PRO A 133 9.48 6.39 10.25
CA PRO A 133 10.61 7.27 10.49
C PRO A 133 10.37 8.30 11.60
N GLY A 134 11.46 8.71 12.26
CA GLY A 134 11.47 9.73 13.30
C GLY A 134 11.08 9.18 14.67
N ASP A 135 10.38 9.99 15.46
CA ASP A 135 9.68 9.55 16.68
C ASP A 135 8.33 8.89 16.34
N GLY A 136 8.26 8.24 15.17
CA GLY A 136 7.04 7.78 14.53
C GLY A 136 6.31 6.66 15.28
N ALA A 137 5.16 6.28 14.72
CA ALA A 137 4.30 5.24 15.24
C ALA A 137 4.87 3.83 14.98
N ARG A 138 4.36 2.84 15.72
CA ARG A 138 4.61 1.42 15.47
C ARG A 138 3.30 0.69 15.15
N VAL A 139 3.40 -0.32 14.29
CA VAL A 139 2.31 -1.28 14.00
C VAL A 139 2.85 -2.67 14.26
N LEU A 140 2.15 -3.46 15.07
CA LEU A 140 2.51 -4.83 15.42
C LEU A 140 1.57 -5.83 14.75
N TYR A 141 2.13 -6.96 14.37
CA TYR A 141 1.42 -8.09 13.77
C TYR A 141 1.74 -9.34 14.59
N ARG A 142 0.72 -10.03 15.07
CA ARG A 142 0.84 -11.30 15.79
C ARG A 142 0.20 -12.40 14.97
N TYR A 143 0.75 -13.61 15.06
CA TYR A 143 0.28 -14.78 14.32
C TYR A 143 -0.07 -15.91 15.28
N HIS A 144 -1.07 -16.71 14.89
CA HIS A 144 -1.37 -17.98 15.54
C HIS A 144 -0.22 -18.99 15.29
N PRO A 145 -0.07 -20.06 16.09
CA PRO A 145 0.91 -21.11 15.82
C PRO A 145 0.76 -21.77 14.44
N SER A 146 -0.46 -21.77 13.88
CA SER A 146 -0.76 -22.19 12.49
C SER A 146 -0.18 -21.25 11.43
N GLY A 147 0.34 -20.09 11.82
CA GLY A 147 0.91 -19.08 10.96
C GLY A 147 -0.08 -18.06 10.38
N GLN A 148 -1.37 -18.16 10.71
CA GLN A 148 -2.38 -17.17 10.29
C GLN A 148 -2.29 -15.89 11.13
N LEU A 149 -2.64 -14.74 10.55
CA LEU A 149 -2.64 -13.46 11.26
C LEU A 149 -3.67 -13.50 12.39
N ALA A 150 -3.24 -13.26 13.62
CA ALA A 150 -4.09 -13.28 14.81
C ALA A 150 -4.52 -11.87 15.22
N GLU A 151 -3.61 -10.91 15.15
CA GLU A 151 -3.83 -9.59 15.69
C GLU A 151 -2.99 -8.53 14.98
N VAL A 152 -3.56 -7.34 14.80
CA VAL A 152 -2.86 -6.13 14.37
C VAL A 152 -3.11 -5.03 15.39
N VAL A 153 -2.02 -4.48 15.97
CA VAL A 153 -2.08 -3.48 17.04
C VAL A 153 -1.34 -2.22 16.60
N HIS A 154 -1.97 -1.05 16.75
CA HIS A 154 -1.34 0.23 16.43
C HIS A 154 -1.97 1.36 17.26
N GLY A 155 -1.17 2.11 18.03
CA GLY A 155 -1.70 3.20 18.86
C GLY A 155 -2.94 2.80 19.68
N ASP A 156 -4.07 3.43 19.39
CA ASP A 156 -5.38 3.16 19.98
C ASP A 156 -6.23 2.12 19.24
N GLY A 157 -5.81 1.63 18.07
CA GLY A 157 -6.50 0.60 17.28
C GLY A 157 -5.99 -0.82 17.57
N ILE A 158 -6.92 -1.77 17.66
CA ILE A 158 -6.63 -3.21 17.72
C ILE A 158 -7.60 -3.96 16.81
N THR A 159 -7.07 -4.86 15.99
CA THR A 159 -7.85 -5.77 15.16
C THR A 159 -7.49 -7.20 15.53
N GLN A 160 -8.48 -7.99 15.95
CA GLN A 160 -8.30 -9.39 16.30
C GLN A 160 -9.03 -10.28 15.31
N LEU A 161 -8.33 -11.28 14.79
CA LEU A 161 -8.81 -12.21 13.79
C LEU A 161 -8.84 -13.63 14.35
N LYS A 162 -10.03 -14.21 14.37
CA LYS A 162 -10.26 -15.63 14.66
C LYS A 162 -10.46 -16.38 13.35
N HIS A 163 -9.98 -17.61 13.33
CA HIS A 163 -10.06 -18.51 12.19
C HIS A 163 -10.75 -19.80 12.62
N TRP A 164 -11.39 -20.49 11.67
CA TRP A 164 -11.88 -21.85 11.88
C TRP A 164 -10.69 -22.81 11.97
N ALA A 165 -10.71 -23.71 12.96
CA ALA A 165 -9.59 -24.63 13.21
C ALA A 165 -9.33 -25.57 12.02
N ASP A 166 -10.40 -26.04 11.36
CA ASP A 166 -10.32 -27.04 10.30
C ASP A 166 -9.95 -26.43 8.94
N SER A 167 -10.52 -25.27 8.59
CA SER A 167 -10.36 -24.65 7.27
C SER A 167 -9.36 -23.50 7.24
N GLY A 168 -8.98 -22.96 8.39
CA GLY A 168 -8.10 -21.79 8.45
C GLY A 168 -8.69 -20.49 7.88
N LEU A 169 -9.96 -20.49 7.48
CA LEU A 169 -10.67 -19.31 6.98
C LEU A 169 -11.05 -18.38 8.14
N PRO A 170 -11.10 -17.05 7.94
CA PRO A 170 -11.44 -16.10 9.00
C PRO A 170 -12.90 -16.31 9.44
N SER A 171 -13.13 -16.58 10.71
CA SER A 171 -14.48 -16.76 11.28
C SER A 171 -15.05 -15.48 11.86
N ARG A 172 -14.18 -14.65 12.47
CA ARG A 172 -14.56 -13.39 13.10
C ARG A 172 -13.41 -12.40 13.10
N VAL A 173 -13.71 -11.16 12.74
CA VAL A 173 -12.86 -10.00 12.96
C VAL A 173 -13.50 -9.10 14.00
N THR A 174 -12.74 -8.71 15.02
CA THR A 174 -13.17 -7.69 16.00
C THR A 174 -12.20 -6.53 15.92
N HIS A 175 -12.72 -5.33 15.69
CA HIS A 175 -11.94 -4.12 15.61
C HIS A 175 -12.38 -3.14 16.69
N LEU A 176 -11.41 -2.57 17.40
CA LEU A 176 -11.63 -1.60 18.46
C LEU A 176 -10.61 -0.46 18.35
N GLU A 177 -11.11 0.73 18.07
CA GLU A 177 -10.41 2.01 18.07
C GLU A 177 -11.25 3.00 18.90
N LYS A 178 -10.71 4.19 19.17
CA LYS A 178 -11.43 5.22 19.93
C LYS A 178 -12.72 5.63 19.21
N ASP A 179 -13.85 5.55 19.92
CA ASP A 179 -15.19 5.90 19.43
C ASP A 179 -15.66 5.08 18.20
N PHE A 180 -14.98 3.97 17.90
CA PHE A 180 -15.27 3.11 16.75
C PHE A 180 -14.93 1.65 17.05
N GLU A 181 -15.96 0.81 17.11
CA GLU A 181 -15.82 -0.61 17.37
C GLU A 181 -16.83 -1.40 16.54
N TYR A 182 -16.43 -2.56 16.05
CA TYR A 182 -17.33 -3.49 15.37
C TYR A 182 -16.87 -4.94 15.49
N ARG A 183 -17.81 -5.85 15.29
CA ARG A 183 -17.61 -7.28 15.11
C ARG A 183 -18.11 -7.68 13.72
N TRP A 184 -17.26 -8.34 12.96
CA TRP A 184 -17.56 -8.88 11.64
C TRP A 184 -17.47 -10.41 11.70
N ASP A 185 -18.60 -11.08 11.58
CA ASP A 185 -18.70 -12.55 11.57
C ASP A 185 -18.85 -13.06 10.13
N TYR A 186 -18.16 -14.16 9.81
CA TYR A 186 -18.16 -14.81 8.50
C TYR A 186 -18.63 -16.26 8.63
N GLN A 187 -19.52 -16.69 7.73
CA GLN A 187 -19.96 -18.08 7.62
C GLN A 187 -19.66 -18.65 6.25
N TYR A 188 -19.23 -19.90 6.22
CA TYR A 188 -18.84 -20.60 4.99
C TYR A 188 -19.62 -21.90 4.84
N SER A 189 -19.93 -22.26 3.60
CA SER A 189 -20.28 -23.63 3.21
C SER A 189 -19.21 -24.10 2.25
N ASP A 190 -18.52 -25.20 2.58
CA ASP A 190 -17.52 -25.83 1.71
C ASP A 190 -16.41 -24.88 1.21
N GLY A 191 -16.06 -23.89 2.03
CA GLY A 191 -15.06 -22.86 1.71
C GLY A 191 -15.59 -21.62 0.99
N LEU A 192 -16.86 -21.60 0.59
CA LEU A 192 -17.52 -20.43 0.00
C LEU A 192 -18.21 -19.58 1.05
N LEU A 193 -17.99 -18.27 1.01
CA LEU A 193 -18.56 -17.30 1.95
C LEU A 193 -20.06 -17.16 1.72
N THR A 194 -20.90 -17.62 2.64
CA THR A 194 -22.37 -17.60 2.48
C THR A 194 -23.04 -16.46 3.23
N GLU A 195 -22.46 -16.02 4.35
CA GLU A 195 -22.99 -14.92 5.15
C GLU A 195 -21.87 -14.07 5.75
N GLU A 196 -22.10 -12.76 5.73
CA GLU A 196 -21.35 -11.77 6.48
C GLU A 196 -22.27 -10.96 7.36
N ARG A 197 -21.87 -10.78 8.63
CA ARG A 197 -22.61 -9.96 9.58
C ARG A 197 -21.69 -8.95 10.22
N LEU A 198 -22.04 -7.67 10.09
CA LEU A 198 -21.31 -6.54 10.64
C LEU A 198 -22.14 -5.88 11.74
N ASP A 199 -21.75 -6.10 12.98
CA ASP A 199 -22.37 -5.54 14.17
C ASP A 199 -21.48 -4.42 14.74
N TYR A 200 -21.95 -3.17 14.73
CA TYR A 200 -21.26 -2.04 15.34
C TYR A 200 -21.62 -1.89 16.82
N GLY A 201 -20.68 -1.38 17.62
CA GLY A 201 -20.92 -1.11 19.03
C GLY A 201 -21.96 0.01 19.25
N PRO A 202 -22.75 -0.04 20.32
CA PRO A 202 -23.86 0.91 20.55
C PRO A 202 -23.39 2.36 20.69
N LYS A 203 -22.16 2.59 21.15
CA LYS A 203 -21.57 3.93 21.31
C LYS A 203 -21.20 4.60 19.98
N THR A 204 -21.11 3.82 18.90
CA THR A 204 -20.66 4.33 17.59
C THR A 204 -21.74 5.14 16.88
N GLY A 205 -23.03 4.90 17.18
CA GLY A 205 -24.15 5.48 16.45
C GLY A 205 -24.27 4.99 15.00
N LEU A 206 -23.67 3.83 14.69
CA LEU A 206 -23.65 3.23 13.36
C LEU A 206 -24.70 2.12 13.24
N SER A 207 -25.14 1.85 12.01
CA SER A 207 -26.11 0.80 11.71
C SER A 207 -25.42 -0.49 11.30
N ASN A 208 -25.95 -1.61 11.82
CA ASN A 208 -25.49 -2.95 11.51
C ASN A 208 -25.87 -3.35 10.08
N ALA A 209 -25.12 -4.29 9.52
CA ALA A 209 -25.39 -4.86 8.20
C ALA A 209 -25.31 -6.39 8.22
N LYS A 210 -26.06 -7.03 7.32
CA LYS A 210 -25.98 -8.46 7.03
C LYS A 210 -26.06 -8.67 5.52
N PHE A 211 -25.13 -9.44 4.98
CA PHE A 211 -25.07 -9.82 3.56
C PHE A 211 -25.10 -11.34 3.45
N MET A 212 -25.81 -11.84 2.44
CA MET A 212 -25.91 -13.26 2.13
C MET A 212 -25.55 -13.46 0.66
N TYR A 213 -24.76 -14.50 0.40
CA TYR A 213 -24.19 -14.82 -0.90
C TYR A 213 -24.65 -16.21 -1.30
N GLN A 214 -25.10 -16.36 -2.55
CA GLN A 214 -25.48 -17.65 -3.13
C GLN A 214 -24.62 -17.94 -4.34
N TYR A 215 -24.27 -19.22 -4.50
CA TYR A 215 -23.40 -19.72 -5.55
C TYR A 215 -24.12 -20.76 -6.39
N ASP A 216 -23.70 -20.90 -7.65
CA ASP A 216 -24.08 -22.04 -8.48
C ASP A 216 -23.17 -23.26 -8.25
N ASP A 217 -23.47 -24.37 -8.93
CA ASP A 217 -22.71 -25.63 -8.84
C ASP A 217 -21.25 -25.50 -9.34
N ASN A 218 -20.93 -24.43 -10.07
CA ASN A 218 -19.57 -24.09 -10.49
C ASN A 218 -18.89 -23.13 -9.51
N PHE A 219 -19.48 -22.92 -8.33
CA PHE A 219 -18.98 -22.07 -7.25
C PHE A 219 -18.87 -20.58 -7.61
N ARG A 220 -19.75 -20.08 -8.47
CA ARG A 220 -19.77 -18.68 -8.91
C ARG A 220 -20.90 -17.95 -8.21
N LEU A 221 -20.65 -16.72 -7.78
CA LEU A 221 -21.65 -15.89 -7.12
C LEU A 221 -22.80 -15.58 -8.08
N VAL A 222 -24.00 -16.08 -7.80
CA VAL A 222 -25.20 -15.84 -8.62
C VAL A 222 -26.18 -14.88 -7.99
N ASN A 223 -26.11 -14.68 -6.67
CA ASN A 223 -27.01 -13.78 -5.98
C ASN A 223 -26.38 -13.16 -4.75
N LEU A 224 -26.71 -11.89 -4.52
CA LEU A 224 -26.34 -11.14 -3.34
C LEU A 224 -27.57 -10.40 -2.83
N GLN A 225 -27.87 -10.62 -1.55
CA GLN A 225 -28.97 -9.96 -0.86
C GLN A 225 -28.54 -9.60 0.56
N GLY A 226 -29.23 -8.67 1.20
CA GLY A 226 -28.85 -8.24 2.53
C GLY A 226 -29.74 -7.17 3.11
N ARG A 227 -29.30 -6.63 4.24
CA ARG A 227 -29.96 -5.50 4.92
C ARG A 227 -28.94 -4.61 5.60
N ILE A 228 -29.21 -3.30 5.62
CA ILE A 228 -28.41 -2.29 6.31
C ILE A 228 -29.37 -1.46 7.17
N GLY A 229 -29.09 -1.32 8.47
CA GLY A 229 -29.94 -0.51 9.37
C GLY A 229 -31.40 -0.97 9.44
N GLY A 230 -31.67 -2.25 9.15
CA GLY A 230 -33.02 -2.81 9.07
C GLY A 230 -33.70 -2.68 7.70
N GLN A 231 -33.15 -1.88 6.77
CA GLN A 231 -33.64 -1.77 5.40
C GLN A 231 -33.11 -2.91 4.53
N THR A 232 -33.99 -3.64 3.86
CA THR A 232 -33.63 -4.68 2.89
C THR A 232 -33.03 -4.07 1.63
N LEU A 233 -31.93 -4.65 1.15
CA LEU A 233 -31.27 -4.25 -0.08
C LEU A 233 -31.96 -4.85 -1.30
N PRO A 234 -31.95 -4.18 -2.46
CA PRO A 234 -32.34 -4.79 -3.71
C PRO A 234 -31.49 -6.05 -3.98
N GLU A 235 -32.15 -7.09 -4.48
CA GLU A 235 -31.46 -8.31 -4.90
C GLU A 235 -30.51 -8.02 -6.06
N HIS A 236 -29.26 -8.47 -5.94
CA HIS A 236 -28.23 -8.30 -6.96
C HIS A 236 -27.88 -9.65 -7.58
N THR A 237 -28.66 -10.03 -8.59
CA THR A 237 -28.46 -11.25 -9.37
C THR A 237 -27.28 -11.12 -10.32
N VAL A 238 -26.49 -12.18 -10.47
CA VAL A 238 -25.41 -12.30 -11.43
C VAL A 238 -25.60 -13.58 -12.23
N GLN A 239 -25.48 -13.50 -13.54
CA GLN A 239 -25.46 -14.67 -14.40
C GLN A 239 -24.20 -14.67 -15.26
N TYR A 240 -23.82 -15.86 -15.72
CA TYR A 240 -22.59 -16.07 -16.48
C TYR A 240 -22.89 -16.79 -17.79
N ASN A 241 -22.15 -16.41 -18.82
CA ASN A 241 -22.13 -17.16 -20.06
C ASN A 241 -21.41 -18.50 -19.84
N PRO A 242 -22.06 -19.65 -20.11
CA PRO A 242 -21.47 -20.96 -19.84
C PRO A 242 -20.28 -21.31 -20.75
N ARG A 243 -20.08 -20.58 -21.87
CA ARG A 243 -18.97 -20.81 -22.80
C ARG A 243 -17.76 -19.94 -22.51
N THR A 244 -17.98 -18.67 -22.15
CA THR A 244 -16.89 -17.70 -21.96
C THR A 244 -16.58 -17.42 -20.49
N GLY A 245 -17.50 -17.71 -19.58
CA GLY A 245 -17.41 -17.34 -18.16
C GLY A 245 -17.71 -15.86 -17.89
N ALA A 246 -17.87 -15.03 -18.92
CA ALA A 246 -18.18 -13.62 -18.77
C ALA A 246 -19.57 -13.42 -18.16
N LYS A 247 -19.72 -12.36 -17.34
CA LYS A 247 -21.01 -12.01 -16.74
C LYS A 247 -22.00 -11.60 -17.83
N SER A 248 -23.15 -12.26 -17.89
CA SER A 248 -24.26 -11.94 -18.81
C SER A 248 -25.35 -11.10 -18.16
N ILE A 249 -25.50 -11.16 -16.84
CA ILE A 249 -26.38 -10.28 -16.05
C ILE A 249 -25.61 -9.78 -14.83
N MET A 250 -25.77 -8.50 -14.51
CA MET A 250 -25.20 -7.83 -13.34
C MET A 250 -26.24 -6.90 -12.72
N GLY A 251 -26.91 -7.37 -11.67
CA GLY A 251 -28.04 -6.68 -11.06
C GLY A 251 -29.16 -6.50 -12.08
N THR A 252 -29.51 -5.25 -12.38
CA THR A 252 -30.55 -4.90 -13.37
C THR A 252 -30.02 -4.82 -14.80
N PHE A 253 -28.71 -4.91 -15.02
CA PHE A 253 -28.10 -4.75 -16.34
C PHE A 253 -27.82 -6.10 -17.00
N THR A 254 -28.29 -6.26 -18.24
CA THR A 254 -27.92 -7.36 -19.13
C THR A 254 -26.72 -6.97 -19.96
N VAL A 255 -25.72 -7.84 -20.01
CA VAL A 255 -24.51 -7.67 -20.83
C VAL A 255 -24.64 -8.49 -22.11
N SER A 256 -24.36 -7.84 -23.23
CA SER A 256 -24.40 -8.43 -24.56
C SER A 256 -23.21 -8.00 -25.39
N TRP A 257 -22.91 -8.77 -26.44
CA TRP A 257 -21.83 -8.52 -27.39
C TRP A 257 -22.41 -8.51 -28.80
N PRO A 258 -23.07 -7.41 -29.23
CA PRO A 258 -23.73 -7.33 -30.54
C PRO A 258 -22.77 -7.59 -31.70
N THR A 259 -21.56 -7.09 -31.57
CA THR A 259 -20.44 -7.33 -32.49
C THR A 259 -19.19 -7.73 -31.69
N PRO A 260 -18.19 -8.40 -32.30
CA PRO A 260 -17.01 -8.86 -31.57
C PRO A 260 -16.17 -7.75 -30.92
N ASN A 261 -16.33 -6.50 -31.40
CA ASN A 261 -15.62 -5.33 -30.90
C ASN A 261 -16.49 -4.44 -30.01
N GLU A 262 -17.74 -4.82 -29.75
CA GLU A 262 -18.71 -4.05 -28.96
C GLU A 262 -19.12 -4.82 -27.70
N THR A 263 -19.11 -4.15 -26.56
CA THR A 263 -19.75 -4.61 -25.32
C THR A 263 -20.88 -3.65 -25.00
N SER A 264 -22.08 -4.18 -24.75
CA SER A 264 -23.26 -3.39 -24.45
C SER A 264 -23.88 -3.85 -23.13
N LEU A 265 -24.12 -2.91 -22.21
CA LEU A 265 -24.80 -3.14 -20.93
C LEU A 265 -26.11 -2.36 -20.93
N SER A 266 -27.25 -3.03 -20.73
CA SER A 266 -28.56 -2.38 -20.75
C SER A 266 -29.50 -2.85 -19.65
N ASP A 267 -30.25 -1.92 -19.06
CA ASP A 267 -31.35 -2.16 -18.13
C ASP A 267 -32.74 -1.88 -18.77
N ALA A 268 -32.82 -1.97 -20.10
CA ALA A 268 -33.92 -1.56 -20.98
C ALA A 268 -34.19 -0.05 -21.07
N THR A 269 -33.74 0.76 -20.12
CA THR A 269 -33.91 2.23 -20.16
C THR A 269 -32.67 2.92 -20.73
N ALA A 270 -31.51 2.56 -20.18
CA ALA A 270 -30.20 3.00 -20.62
C ALA A 270 -29.43 1.86 -21.30
N VAL A 271 -28.53 2.25 -22.19
CA VAL A 271 -27.57 1.37 -22.86
C VAL A 271 -26.20 2.02 -22.76
N PHE A 272 -25.26 1.34 -22.11
CA PHE A 272 -23.85 1.68 -22.09
C PHE A 272 -23.14 0.84 -23.15
N SER A 273 -22.60 1.46 -24.18
CA SER A 273 -21.85 0.77 -25.23
C SER A 273 -20.37 1.11 -25.16
N ARG A 274 -19.52 0.10 -25.40
CA ARG A 274 -18.06 0.22 -25.45
C ARG A 274 -17.56 -0.43 -26.73
N PHE A 275 -16.76 0.31 -27.49
CA PHE A 275 -16.13 -0.18 -28.70
C PHE A 275 -14.62 -0.29 -28.52
N THR A 276 -14.06 -1.36 -29.09
CA THR A 276 -12.62 -1.60 -29.11
C THR A 276 -12.09 -1.62 -30.54
N ASN A 277 -10.80 -1.30 -30.70
CA ASN A 277 -10.11 -1.47 -31.98
C ASN A 277 -9.49 -2.87 -32.12
N LYS A 278 -8.82 -3.10 -33.25
CA LYS A 278 -8.09 -4.36 -33.55
C LYS A 278 -6.84 -4.59 -32.66
N GLN A 279 -6.57 -3.72 -31.71
CA GLN A 279 -5.56 -3.87 -30.66
C GLN A 279 -6.19 -4.05 -29.26
N PHE A 280 -7.52 -4.22 -29.20
CA PHE A 280 -8.30 -4.32 -27.96
C PHE A 280 -8.18 -3.08 -27.06
N GLN A 281 -7.84 -1.92 -27.63
CA GLN A 281 -7.89 -0.64 -26.94
C GLN A 281 -9.31 -0.09 -27.04
N THR A 282 -9.83 0.50 -25.96
CA THR A 282 -11.18 1.10 -25.96
C THR A 282 -11.15 2.38 -26.78
N THR A 283 -11.83 2.44 -27.91
CA THR A 283 -11.86 3.63 -28.77
C THR A 283 -13.06 4.52 -28.53
N GLN A 284 -14.15 3.97 -28.00
CA GLN A 284 -15.37 4.72 -27.74
C GLN A 284 -16.14 4.12 -26.57
N VAL A 285 -16.70 4.99 -25.74
CA VAL A 285 -17.75 4.67 -24.77
C VAL A 285 -18.94 5.60 -25.00
N ALA A 286 -20.16 5.10 -24.91
CA ALA A 286 -21.36 5.91 -25.07
C ALA A 286 -22.47 5.50 -24.10
N VAL A 287 -23.32 6.47 -23.77
CA VAL A 287 -24.52 6.29 -22.94
C VAL A 287 -25.72 6.75 -23.75
N THR A 288 -26.66 5.83 -23.94
CA THR A 288 -27.91 6.08 -24.65
C THR A 288 -29.07 5.84 -23.70
N ILE A 289 -29.94 6.83 -23.50
CA ILE A 289 -31.12 6.74 -22.64
C ILE A 289 -32.36 6.99 -23.51
N HIS A 290 -33.35 6.10 -23.47
CA HIS A 290 -34.54 6.16 -24.31
C HIS A 290 -34.24 6.40 -25.81
N ARG A 291 -33.22 5.71 -26.35
CA ARG A 291 -32.72 5.82 -27.74
C ARG A 291 -32.07 7.16 -28.10
N MET A 292 -31.85 8.03 -27.13
CA MET A 292 -31.08 9.26 -27.31
C MET A 292 -29.65 9.05 -26.78
N GLU A 293 -28.64 9.19 -27.64
CA GLU A 293 -27.24 9.24 -27.21
C GLU A 293 -27.00 10.56 -26.47
N VAL A 294 -26.93 10.48 -25.13
CA VAL A 294 -26.75 11.64 -24.24
C VAL A 294 -25.28 11.93 -23.98
N PHE A 295 -24.43 10.92 -24.13
CA PHE A 295 -22.99 11.03 -23.90
C PHE A 295 -22.23 10.08 -24.81
N ARG A 296 -21.12 10.56 -25.38
CA ARG A 296 -20.15 9.73 -26.09
C ARG A 296 -18.75 10.27 -25.88
N MET A 297 -17.80 9.41 -25.56
CA MET A 297 -16.38 9.75 -25.43
C MET A 297 -15.56 8.84 -26.32
N GLU A 298 -14.72 9.44 -27.16
CA GLU A 298 -13.81 8.78 -28.08
C GLU A 298 -12.35 8.96 -27.64
N TYR A 299 -11.53 7.94 -27.87
CA TYR A 299 -10.12 7.90 -27.52
C TYR A 299 -9.26 7.63 -28.74
N THR A 300 -8.19 8.42 -28.89
CA THR A 300 -7.09 8.10 -29.79
C THR A 300 -5.84 7.78 -28.98
N TYR A 301 -5.05 6.84 -29.49
CA TYR A 301 -3.85 6.35 -28.82
C TYR A 301 -2.59 6.70 -29.61
N ASP A 302 -1.50 6.92 -28.89
CA ASP A 302 -0.17 7.01 -29.47
C ASP A 302 0.42 5.62 -29.76
N SER A 303 1.66 5.60 -30.29
CA SER A 303 2.35 4.35 -30.59
C SER A 303 2.83 3.56 -29.36
N ARG A 304 2.64 4.11 -28.15
CA ARG A 304 3.00 3.54 -26.85
C ARG A 304 1.78 3.14 -26.02
N ASN A 305 0.61 3.05 -26.66
CA ASN A 305 -0.65 2.70 -26.01
C ASN A 305 -1.15 3.75 -24.99
N ARG A 306 -0.61 4.97 -24.98
CA ARG A 306 -1.12 6.07 -24.15
C ARG A 306 -2.22 6.82 -24.89
N ILE A 307 -3.20 7.35 -24.17
CA ILE A 307 -4.24 8.21 -24.78
C ILE A 307 -3.60 9.55 -25.18
N SER A 308 -3.71 9.90 -26.46
CA SER A 308 -3.17 11.13 -27.05
C SER A 308 -4.24 12.19 -27.32
N GLN A 309 -5.50 11.79 -27.47
CA GLN A 309 -6.62 12.71 -27.55
C GLN A 309 -7.91 12.05 -27.05
N THR A 310 -8.75 12.87 -26.43
CA THR A 310 -10.11 12.51 -26.01
C THR A 310 -11.10 13.47 -26.66
N ARG A 311 -12.18 12.94 -27.24
CA ARG A 311 -13.30 13.76 -27.76
C ARG A 311 -14.57 13.39 -27.02
N THR A 312 -15.19 14.35 -26.35
CA THR A 312 -16.43 14.14 -25.60
C THR A 312 -17.56 14.86 -26.30
N TYR A 313 -18.68 14.17 -26.49
CA TYR A 313 -19.93 14.66 -27.04
C TYR A 313 -20.98 14.54 -25.94
N THR A 314 -21.57 15.66 -25.55
CA THR A 314 -22.62 15.69 -24.54
C THR A 314 -23.86 16.32 -25.14
N ARG A 315 -25.01 15.65 -24.99
CA ARG A 315 -26.30 16.14 -25.48
C ARG A 315 -27.29 16.18 -24.31
N ASN A 316 -27.79 17.38 -24.03
CA ASN A 316 -28.90 17.58 -23.11
C ASN A 316 -30.22 17.70 -23.89
N VAL A 317 -31.32 17.28 -23.28
CA VAL A 317 -32.67 17.43 -23.86
C VAL A 317 -32.92 18.90 -24.18
N GLY A 318 -33.28 19.21 -25.43
CA GLY A 318 -33.58 20.57 -25.88
C GLY A 318 -32.38 21.47 -26.21
N VAL A 319 -31.13 20.97 -26.13
CA VAL A 319 -29.90 21.73 -26.41
C VAL A 319 -29.06 21.04 -27.49
N ASN A 320 -28.32 21.82 -28.29
CA ASN A 320 -27.37 21.31 -29.26
C ASN A 320 -26.23 20.53 -28.59
N THR A 321 -25.70 19.52 -29.27
CA THR A 321 -24.56 18.72 -28.78
C THR A 321 -23.33 19.59 -28.58
N TYR A 322 -22.78 19.60 -27.36
CA TYR A 322 -21.51 20.22 -27.03
C TYR A 322 -20.37 19.23 -27.28
N THR A 323 -19.25 19.71 -27.85
CA THR A 323 -18.07 18.90 -28.12
C THR A 323 -16.85 19.46 -27.41
N ASN A 324 -16.15 18.61 -26.66
CA ASN A 324 -14.92 18.95 -25.96
C ASN A 324 -13.79 18.06 -26.46
N VAL A 325 -12.76 18.66 -27.05
CA VAL A 325 -11.58 17.96 -27.56
C VAL A 325 -10.38 18.32 -26.68
N LYS A 326 -9.65 17.30 -26.23
CA LYS A 326 -8.41 17.46 -25.47
C LYS A 326 -7.29 16.71 -26.16
N ASN A 327 -6.20 17.38 -26.51
CA ASN A 327 -4.96 16.73 -26.97
C ASN A 327 -3.99 16.64 -25.79
N LEU A 328 -3.35 15.48 -25.63
CA LEU A 328 -2.47 15.16 -24.52
C LEU A 328 -1.06 14.95 -25.06
N THR A 329 -0.09 15.63 -24.47
CA THR A 329 1.33 15.49 -24.82
C THR A 329 2.13 14.98 -23.63
N TRP A 330 3.16 14.18 -23.92
CA TRP A 330 3.98 13.49 -22.95
C TRP A 330 5.46 13.82 -23.21
N ASP A 331 6.28 13.82 -22.16
CA ASP A 331 7.74 13.81 -22.31
C ASP A 331 8.26 12.41 -22.65
N SER A 332 9.58 12.30 -22.90
CA SER A 332 10.26 11.03 -23.19
C SER A 332 10.34 10.07 -21.98
N ASP A 333 10.03 10.53 -20.77
CA ASP A 333 9.94 9.68 -19.58
C ASP A 333 8.50 9.18 -19.33
N GLY A 334 7.53 9.65 -20.12
CA GLY A 334 6.13 9.29 -19.97
C GLY A 334 5.38 10.11 -18.91
N GLN A 335 5.77 11.37 -18.68
CA GLN A 335 5.09 12.33 -17.82
C GLN A 335 4.24 13.30 -18.65
N LEU A 336 3.03 13.63 -18.19
CA LEU A 336 2.09 14.50 -18.91
C LEU A 336 2.63 15.94 -18.96
N THR A 337 2.87 16.53 -20.13
CA THR A 337 3.45 17.88 -20.24
C THR A 337 2.44 18.96 -20.58
N ALA A 338 1.45 18.66 -21.42
CA ALA A 338 0.37 19.61 -21.71
C ALA A 338 -0.96 18.92 -22.04
N VAL A 339 -2.03 19.66 -21.82
CA VAL A 339 -3.39 19.35 -22.28
C VAL A 339 -3.89 20.54 -23.08
N GLU A 340 -3.97 20.39 -24.40
CA GLU A 340 -4.53 21.40 -25.29
C GLU A 340 -6.03 21.19 -25.37
N ALA A 341 -6.80 22.15 -24.87
CA ALA A 341 -8.24 22.16 -24.88
C ALA A 341 -8.72 23.62 -24.88
N GLN A 342 -10.05 23.83 -24.81
CA GLN A 342 -10.62 25.17 -24.57
C GLN A 342 -10.03 25.82 -23.31
N GLU A 343 -9.73 25.00 -22.29
CA GLU A 343 -8.97 25.40 -21.12
C GLU A 343 -7.64 24.65 -21.07
N PRO A 344 -6.52 25.26 -21.51
CA PRO A 344 -5.26 24.56 -21.62
C PRO A 344 -4.56 24.39 -20.26
N TRP A 345 -3.88 23.26 -20.11
CA TRP A 345 -3.02 22.93 -18.98
C TRP A 345 -1.58 22.69 -19.44
N GLY A 346 -0.61 23.09 -18.62
CA GLY A 346 0.82 22.80 -18.83
C GLY A 346 1.50 22.39 -17.52
N PHE A 347 2.46 21.48 -17.61
CA PHE A 347 3.17 20.91 -16.47
C PHE A 347 4.67 20.87 -16.76
N LYS A 348 5.48 21.27 -15.77
CA LYS A 348 6.94 21.18 -15.83
C LYS A 348 7.48 20.40 -14.65
N TYR A 349 8.52 19.60 -14.89
CA TYR A 349 9.08 18.67 -13.91
C TYR A 349 10.56 18.94 -13.64
N ASP A 350 11.02 18.58 -12.45
CA ASP A 350 12.45 18.57 -12.12
C ASP A 350 13.14 17.26 -12.56
N THR A 351 14.43 17.13 -12.25
CA THR A 351 15.24 15.92 -12.56
C THR A 351 14.88 14.70 -11.71
N ASN A 352 14.06 14.83 -10.66
CA ASN A 352 13.47 13.72 -9.91
C ASN A 352 12.08 13.35 -10.45
N GLY A 353 11.42 14.25 -11.20
CA GLY A 353 10.04 14.13 -11.67
C GLY A 353 9.02 14.77 -10.71
N ASN A 354 9.43 15.70 -9.85
CA ASN A 354 8.51 16.52 -9.06
C ASN A 354 7.91 17.62 -9.94
N LEU A 355 6.63 17.92 -9.77
CA LEU A 355 5.93 18.95 -10.55
C LEU A 355 6.34 20.36 -10.08
N LEU A 356 7.19 21.06 -10.83
CA LEU A 356 7.73 22.39 -10.50
C LEU A 356 6.74 23.53 -10.76
N SER A 357 5.91 23.40 -11.79
CA SER A 357 4.92 24.43 -12.10
C SER A 357 3.70 23.83 -12.80
N LEU A 358 2.53 24.33 -12.41
CA LEU A 358 1.25 24.07 -13.04
C LEU A 358 0.78 25.33 -13.76
N ILE A 359 0.50 25.22 -15.05
CA ILE A 359 0.04 26.32 -15.91
C ILE A 359 -1.42 26.06 -16.25
N TYR A 360 -2.32 26.99 -15.91
CA TYR A 360 -3.73 26.90 -16.24
C TYR A 360 -4.21 28.19 -16.90
N ARG A 361 -4.73 28.10 -18.14
CA ARG A 361 -5.16 29.27 -18.93
C ARG A 361 -4.11 30.40 -19.00
N GLY A 362 -2.82 30.03 -19.05
CA GLY A 362 -1.68 30.97 -19.07
C GLY A 362 -1.14 31.38 -17.70
N ASN A 363 -1.90 31.18 -16.61
CA ASN A 363 -1.45 31.48 -15.25
C ASN A 363 -0.53 30.37 -14.74
N THR A 364 0.69 30.72 -14.35
CA THR A 364 1.69 29.77 -13.82
C THR A 364 1.69 29.80 -12.31
N ILE A 365 1.42 28.65 -11.68
CA ILE A 365 1.49 28.44 -10.24
C ILE A 365 2.78 27.67 -9.93
N PRO A 366 3.77 28.28 -9.25
CA PRO A 366 5.01 27.61 -8.88
C PRO A 366 4.81 26.64 -7.71
N MET A 367 5.63 25.61 -7.68
CA MET A 367 5.66 24.59 -6.63
C MET A 367 7.10 24.38 -6.17
N GLU A 368 7.33 24.38 -4.87
CA GLU A 368 8.67 24.21 -4.27
C GLU A 368 8.74 22.90 -3.48
N TYR A 369 9.87 22.20 -3.55
CA TYR A 369 10.11 20.93 -2.85
C TYR A 369 11.36 21.01 -1.99
N ASN A 370 11.39 20.20 -0.93
CA ASN A 370 12.60 19.98 -0.14
C ASN A 370 13.42 18.78 -0.65
N ALA A 371 14.58 18.53 -0.04
CA ALA A 371 15.47 17.42 -0.40
C ALA A 371 14.89 16.00 -0.19
N MET A 372 13.72 15.88 0.44
CA MET A 372 12.99 14.61 0.65
C MET A 372 11.82 14.44 -0.35
N ASP A 373 11.81 15.21 -1.44
CA ASP A 373 10.73 15.27 -2.45
C ASP A 373 9.35 15.61 -1.84
N ARG A 374 9.32 16.39 -0.74
CA ARG A 374 8.07 16.87 -0.13
C ARG A 374 7.76 18.27 -0.63
N ILE A 375 6.54 18.52 -1.10
CA ILE A 375 6.09 19.86 -1.48
C ILE A 375 6.05 20.78 -0.26
N VAL A 376 6.67 21.95 -0.32
CA VAL A 376 6.72 22.95 0.76
C VAL A 376 5.82 24.14 0.45
N LYS A 377 5.72 24.55 -0.83
CA LYS A 377 4.83 25.62 -1.27
C LYS A 377 4.07 25.26 -2.54
N PHE A 378 2.83 25.76 -2.62
CA PHE A 378 1.98 25.76 -3.79
C PHE A 378 1.43 27.18 -4.00
N GLY A 379 1.99 27.91 -4.96
CA GLY A 379 1.85 29.37 -5.01
C GLY A 379 2.35 29.99 -3.70
N GLU A 380 1.50 30.78 -3.04
CA GLU A 380 1.79 31.38 -1.72
C GLU A 380 1.47 30.46 -0.54
N GLY A 381 0.70 29.39 -0.77
CA GLY A 381 0.25 28.48 0.29
C GLY A 381 1.34 27.51 0.74
N GLN A 382 1.45 27.28 2.05
CA GLN A 382 2.47 26.42 2.63
C GLN A 382 1.94 25.03 3.00
N TYR A 383 2.79 24.02 2.82
CA TYR A 383 2.56 22.65 3.29
C TYR A 383 3.44 22.33 4.50
N LYS A 384 2.88 21.63 5.47
CA LYS A 384 3.60 21.14 6.66
C LYS A 384 3.44 19.64 6.80
N TYR A 385 4.46 18.99 7.35
CA TYR A 385 4.53 17.53 7.50
C TYR A 385 4.81 17.12 8.94
N ASP A 386 4.36 15.94 9.31
CA ASP A 386 4.85 15.27 10.51
C ASP A 386 6.22 14.58 10.27
N ASN A 387 6.77 14.01 11.34
CA ASN A 387 8.05 13.29 11.28
C ASN A 387 8.00 12.02 10.41
N ARG A 388 6.80 11.46 10.16
CA ARG A 388 6.57 10.30 9.29
C ARG A 388 6.40 10.70 7.82
N GLY A 389 6.38 11.99 7.51
CA GLY A 389 6.17 12.52 6.16
C GLY A 389 4.71 12.65 5.74
N LEU A 390 3.76 12.60 6.67
CA LEU A 390 2.33 12.81 6.38
C LEU A 390 2.01 14.31 6.35
N VAL A 391 1.20 14.77 5.40
CA VAL A 391 0.79 16.17 5.29
C VAL A 391 -0.17 16.54 6.42
N VAL A 392 0.27 17.39 7.36
CA VAL A 392 -0.54 17.85 8.51
C VAL A 392 -1.20 19.21 8.29
N GLN A 393 -0.73 19.97 7.31
CA GLN A 393 -1.38 21.20 6.85
C GLN A 393 -1.16 21.37 5.35
N ASN A 394 -2.21 21.76 4.62
CA ASN A 394 -2.11 22.13 3.19
C ASN A 394 -2.09 23.66 2.97
N ALA A 395 -1.95 24.04 1.69
CA ALA A 395 -1.98 25.43 1.24
C ALA A 395 -3.24 26.22 1.62
N ARG A 396 -4.36 25.56 1.94
CA ARG A 396 -5.63 26.19 2.37
C ARG A 396 -5.76 26.29 3.89
N GLU A 397 -4.69 26.02 4.62
CA GLU A 397 -4.62 25.97 6.09
C GLU A 397 -5.57 24.94 6.72
N GLU A 398 -5.96 23.93 5.96
CA GLU A 398 -6.70 22.78 6.46
C GLU A 398 -5.72 21.88 7.21
N LYS A 399 -6.13 21.41 8.39
CA LYS A 399 -5.30 20.64 9.31
C LYS A 399 -5.75 19.19 9.32
N PHE A 400 -4.80 18.27 9.28
CA PHE A 400 -5.04 16.84 9.13
C PHE A 400 -4.41 16.04 10.27
N HIS A 401 -5.15 15.04 10.77
CA HIS A 401 -4.67 14.12 11.79
C HIS A 401 -4.72 12.69 11.30
N TYR A 402 -3.66 11.95 11.62
CA TYR A 402 -3.51 10.56 11.22
C TYR A 402 -3.30 9.67 12.44
N ASN A 403 -3.89 8.48 12.41
CA ASN A 403 -3.64 7.46 13.43
C ASN A 403 -2.23 6.85 13.28
N ALA A 404 -1.91 5.86 14.11
CA ALA A 404 -0.61 5.19 14.12
C ALA A 404 -0.26 4.51 12.78
N LYS A 405 -1.24 3.96 12.05
CA LYS A 405 -1.05 3.39 10.70
C LYS A 405 -0.83 4.44 9.60
N GLY A 406 -1.08 5.71 9.89
CA GLY A 406 -1.01 6.79 8.89
C GLY A 406 -2.31 7.00 8.11
N LEU A 407 -3.45 6.50 8.61
CA LEU A 407 -4.78 6.73 8.03
C LEU A 407 -5.33 8.08 8.52
N LEU A 408 -5.96 8.85 7.62
CA LEU A 408 -6.50 10.19 7.93
C LEU A 408 -7.77 10.07 8.78
N VAL A 409 -7.69 10.32 10.08
CA VAL A 409 -8.84 10.15 11.01
C VAL A 409 -9.60 11.45 11.30
N ARG A 410 -9.00 12.62 11.04
CA ARG A 410 -9.67 13.91 11.21
C ARG A 410 -9.13 14.96 10.25
N ALA A 411 -10.02 15.78 9.70
CA ALA A 411 -9.67 16.97 8.93
C ALA A 411 -10.45 18.17 9.47
N THR A 412 -9.76 19.29 9.71
CA THR A 412 -10.35 20.48 10.33
C THR A 412 -9.93 21.77 9.65
N LYS A 413 -10.84 22.73 9.60
CA LYS A 413 -10.55 24.12 9.26
C LYS A 413 -11.38 25.03 10.17
N LYS A 414 -10.69 25.86 10.95
CA LYS A 414 -11.30 26.72 11.96
C LYS A 414 -12.43 27.56 11.35
N GLY A 415 -13.62 27.49 11.95
CA GLY A 415 -14.82 28.21 11.49
C GLY A 415 -15.46 27.67 10.21
N ARG A 416 -14.94 26.58 9.62
CA ARG A 416 -15.47 26.02 8.36
C ARG A 416 -15.98 24.58 8.53
N PHE A 417 -15.13 23.67 8.99
CA PHE A 417 -15.50 22.25 9.13
C PHE A 417 -14.63 21.50 10.13
N ASP A 418 -15.17 20.41 10.65
CA ASP A 418 -14.47 19.38 11.41
C ASP A 418 -15.08 18.03 11.04
N VAL A 419 -14.30 17.19 10.34
CA VAL A 419 -14.75 15.90 9.82
C VAL A 419 -13.88 14.81 10.40
N LYS A 420 -14.50 13.72 10.84
CA LYS A 420 -13.85 12.50 11.33
C LYS A 420 -14.08 11.35 10.36
N TYR A 421 -13.06 10.52 10.21
CA TYR A 421 -13.09 9.34 9.36
C TYR A 421 -12.72 8.10 10.18
N TYR A 422 -13.36 6.98 9.84
CA TYR A 422 -13.08 5.69 10.44
C TYR A 422 -12.89 4.66 9.34
N TYR A 423 -11.97 3.73 9.57
CA TYR A 423 -11.56 2.73 8.60
C TYR A 423 -11.85 1.33 9.11
N ASP A 424 -12.18 0.41 8.22
CA ASP A 424 -12.26 -0.99 8.58
C ASP A 424 -10.87 -1.63 8.67
N HIS A 425 -10.84 -2.90 9.07
CA HIS A 425 -9.63 -3.70 9.18
C HIS A 425 -8.86 -3.87 7.88
N LEU A 426 -9.44 -3.60 6.71
CA LEU A 426 -8.75 -3.64 5.41
C LEU A 426 -8.25 -2.23 5.01
N ASP A 427 -8.26 -1.29 5.96
CA ASP A 427 -7.87 0.10 5.78
C ASP A 427 -8.77 0.83 4.74
N ARG A 428 -10.02 0.37 4.55
CA ARG A 428 -11.02 1.04 3.67
C ARG A 428 -11.87 2.03 4.47
N LEU A 429 -12.29 3.13 3.86
CA LEU A 429 -13.11 4.15 4.53
C LEU A 429 -14.49 3.57 4.90
N ALA A 430 -14.72 3.27 6.17
CA ALA A 430 -15.98 2.70 6.65
C ALA A 430 -17.01 3.77 7.02
N THR A 431 -16.56 4.91 7.55
CA THR A 431 -17.47 5.95 8.04
C THR A 431 -16.87 7.35 7.92
N ARG A 432 -17.72 8.31 7.55
CA ARG A 432 -17.48 9.76 7.65
C ARG A 432 -18.48 10.39 8.61
N LYS A 433 -18.00 11.18 9.57
CA LYS A 433 -18.84 11.99 10.49
C LYS A 433 -18.46 13.45 10.39
N ASP A 434 -19.41 14.34 10.16
CA ASP A 434 -19.15 15.78 10.14
C ASP A 434 -19.48 16.46 11.49
N ASN A 435 -19.18 17.75 11.58
CA ASN A 435 -19.42 18.60 12.75
C ASN A 435 -20.90 18.89 13.02
N TYR A 436 -21.78 18.61 12.05
CA TYR A 436 -23.24 18.74 12.19
C TYR A 436 -23.88 17.43 12.70
N GLY A 437 -23.06 16.38 12.88
CA GLY A 437 -23.49 15.07 13.33
C GLY A 437 -24.10 14.21 12.23
N ASN A 438 -23.94 14.59 10.96
CA ASN A 438 -24.28 13.72 9.84
C ASN A 438 -23.27 12.58 9.78
N VAL A 439 -23.78 11.38 9.52
CA VAL A 439 -23.00 10.16 9.46
C VAL A 439 -23.26 9.47 8.14
N THR A 440 -22.18 9.12 7.44
CA THR A 440 -22.21 8.36 6.19
C THR A 440 -21.39 7.09 6.38
N GLN A 441 -22.02 5.93 6.21
CA GLN A 441 -21.38 4.62 6.21
C GLN A 441 -21.18 4.12 4.78
N PHE A 442 -20.05 3.49 4.53
CA PHE A 442 -19.71 2.87 3.25
C PHE A 442 -19.60 1.35 3.43
N PHE A 443 -20.18 0.58 2.51
CA PHE A 443 -20.17 -0.88 2.55
C PHE A 443 -19.67 -1.47 1.24
N TYR A 444 -18.92 -2.56 1.36
CA TYR A 444 -18.14 -3.18 0.30
C TYR A 444 -18.49 -4.66 0.19
N THR A 445 -19.33 -5.03 -0.78
CA THR A 445 -19.83 -6.41 -0.91
C THR A 445 -19.23 -7.16 -2.11
N ASN A 446 -18.36 -6.53 -2.89
CA ASN A 446 -17.69 -7.15 -4.02
C ASN A 446 -16.30 -7.69 -3.62
N HIS A 447 -16.20 -8.98 -3.28
CA HIS A 447 -14.92 -9.58 -2.87
C HIS A 447 -13.87 -9.65 -3.99
N LYS A 448 -14.27 -9.63 -5.27
CA LYS A 448 -13.32 -9.60 -6.40
C LYS A 448 -12.65 -8.22 -6.54
N ARG A 449 -13.28 -7.17 -6.03
CA ARG A 449 -12.77 -5.79 -6.03
C ARG A 449 -13.07 -5.14 -4.67
N PRO A 450 -12.28 -5.47 -3.63
CA PRO A 450 -12.62 -5.16 -2.25
C PRO A 450 -12.71 -3.65 -1.96
N ASP A 451 -12.09 -2.79 -2.76
CA ASP A 451 -12.10 -1.34 -2.57
C ASP A 451 -13.31 -0.63 -3.23
N GLU A 452 -14.16 -1.34 -3.99
CA GLU A 452 -15.36 -0.77 -4.61
C GLU A 452 -16.50 -0.62 -3.59
N VAL A 453 -16.93 0.62 -3.34
CA VAL A 453 -18.11 0.90 -2.49
C VAL A 453 -19.37 0.47 -3.23
N THR A 454 -20.14 -0.43 -2.65
CA THR A 454 -21.39 -0.94 -3.26
C THR A 454 -22.63 -0.24 -2.71
N HIS A 455 -22.60 0.11 -1.41
CA HIS A 455 -23.72 0.72 -0.73
C HIS A 455 -23.24 1.85 0.19
N ILE A 456 -24.03 2.92 0.26
CA ILE A 456 -23.81 4.05 1.15
C ILE A 456 -25.07 4.26 1.98
N TYR A 457 -24.91 4.39 3.29
CA TYR A 457 -26.02 4.52 4.21
C TYR A 457 -25.83 5.69 5.18
N SER A 458 -26.86 6.51 5.39
CA SER A 458 -26.87 7.51 6.46
C SER A 458 -27.84 7.09 7.57
N PRO A 459 -27.34 6.65 8.74
CA PRO A 459 -28.17 6.18 9.86
C PRO A 459 -29.21 7.17 10.36
N ARG A 460 -28.86 8.46 10.38
CA ARG A 460 -29.73 9.53 10.88
C ARG A 460 -30.97 9.72 10.01
N ASP A 461 -30.78 9.68 8.69
CA ASP A 461 -31.84 9.99 7.73
C ASP A 461 -32.51 8.72 7.16
N GLY A 462 -31.98 7.52 7.48
CA GLY A 462 -32.38 6.27 6.82
C GLY A 462 -32.04 6.26 5.32
N LYS A 463 -30.99 7.00 4.91
CA LYS A 463 -30.64 7.23 3.51
C LYS A 463 -29.82 6.12 2.92
N LEU A 464 -30.41 5.29 2.06
CA LEU A 464 -29.69 4.27 1.29
C LEU A 464 -29.43 4.72 -0.15
N MET A 465 -28.18 4.51 -0.56
CA MET A 465 -27.72 4.61 -1.94
C MET A 465 -27.06 3.29 -2.35
N SER A 466 -27.47 2.75 -3.49
CA SER A 466 -26.87 1.55 -4.09
C SER A 466 -26.14 1.92 -5.38
N LEU A 467 -24.95 1.36 -5.57
CA LEU A 467 -24.05 1.67 -6.68
C LEU A 467 -23.82 0.42 -7.53
N THR A 468 -23.82 0.58 -8.85
CA THR A 468 -23.57 -0.50 -9.81
C THR A 468 -22.48 -0.10 -10.78
N TYR A 469 -21.55 -1.03 -10.98
CA TYR A 469 -20.32 -0.85 -11.75
C TYR A 469 -20.34 -1.72 -13.00
N ASP A 470 -19.65 -1.28 -14.06
CA ASP A 470 -19.44 -2.08 -15.26
C ASP A 470 -18.45 -3.24 -15.03
N ASP A 471 -18.23 -4.02 -16.09
CA ASP A 471 -17.26 -5.12 -16.10
C ASP A 471 -15.81 -4.67 -15.87
N ARG A 472 -15.48 -3.38 -15.99
CA ARG A 472 -14.14 -2.80 -15.71
C ARG A 472 -14.03 -2.17 -14.32
N GLY A 473 -15.14 -1.95 -13.63
CA GLY A 473 -15.18 -1.31 -12.30
C GLY A 473 -15.45 0.18 -12.35
N HIS A 474 -16.05 0.66 -13.44
CA HIS A 474 -16.47 2.06 -13.59
C HIS A 474 -17.91 2.19 -13.14
N LEU A 475 -18.23 3.22 -12.36
CA LEU A 475 -19.59 3.47 -11.89
C LEU A 475 -20.50 3.84 -13.07
N ILE A 476 -21.57 3.07 -13.30
CA ILE A 476 -22.53 3.32 -14.40
C ILE A 476 -23.91 3.70 -13.89
N TYR A 477 -24.25 3.33 -12.66
CA TYR A 477 -25.59 3.54 -12.12
C TYR A 477 -25.56 3.76 -10.61
N ALA A 478 -26.37 4.71 -10.16
CA ALA A 478 -26.59 4.99 -8.75
C ALA A 478 -28.10 5.09 -8.48
N GLN A 479 -28.60 4.24 -7.59
CA GLN A 479 -29.94 4.36 -7.03
C GLN A 479 -29.82 5.16 -5.73
N VAL A 480 -30.29 6.41 -5.74
CA VAL A 480 -30.34 7.25 -4.54
C VAL A 480 -31.80 7.31 -4.11
N TYR A 481 -32.19 6.61 -3.04
CA TYR A 481 -33.60 6.46 -2.67
C TYR A 481 -34.43 5.84 -3.80
N ARG A 482 -35.36 6.63 -4.34
CA ARG A 482 -36.28 6.29 -5.41
C ARG A 482 -35.79 6.86 -6.75
N HIS A 483 -34.76 7.71 -6.73
CA HIS A 483 -34.21 8.34 -7.91
C HIS A 483 -33.12 7.47 -8.53
N LYS A 484 -33.25 7.28 -9.83
CA LYS A 484 -32.33 6.53 -10.67
C LYS A 484 -31.41 7.50 -11.39
N TYR A 485 -30.10 7.30 -11.26
CA TYR A 485 -29.10 8.09 -11.93
C TYR A 485 -28.17 7.21 -12.76
N TYR A 486 -27.98 7.59 -14.02
CA TYR A 486 -27.02 6.97 -14.92
C TYR A 486 -25.76 7.82 -14.97
N VAL A 487 -24.61 7.20 -14.79
CA VAL A 487 -23.33 7.89 -14.59
C VAL A 487 -22.43 7.61 -15.80
N ALA A 488 -21.99 8.65 -16.48
CA ALA A 488 -20.96 8.56 -17.50
C ALA A 488 -19.59 8.87 -16.90
N THR A 489 -18.65 7.95 -17.07
CA THR A 489 -17.28 8.06 -16.55
C THR A 489 -16.26 8.25 -17.65
N ASP A 490 -15.11 8.83 -17.32
CA ASP A 490 -13.94 8.89 -18.19
C ASP A 490 -13.14 7.56 -18.26
N GLN A 491 -11.95 7.61 -18.86
CA GLN A 491 -11.06 6.46 -19.06
C GLN A 491 -10.57 5.80 -17.76
N CYS A 492 -10.53 6.53 -16.63
CA CYS A 492 -10.09 5.98 -15.34
C CYS A 492 -11.26 5.70 -14.38
N GLY A 493 -12.51 5.87 -14.82
CA GLY A 493 -13.69 5.62 -14.00
C GLY A 493 -14.16 6.84 -13.20
N THR A 494 -13.66 8.04 -13.52
CA THR A 494 -14.08 9.28 -12.88
C THR A 494 -15.42 9.75 -13.45
N PRO A 495 -16.46 10.00 -12.64
CA PRO A 495 -17.75 10.53 -13.11
C PRO A 495 -17.64 11.92 -13.74
N VAL A 496 -18.10 12.09 -14.97
CA VAL A 496 -18.09 13.36 -15.73
C VAL A 496 -19.50 13.93 -15.89
N MET A 497 -20.48 13.08 -16.21
CA MET A 497 -21.88 13.47 -16.37
C MET A 497 -22.80 12.50 -15.61
N ILE A 498 -23.85 13.04 -15.00
CA ILE A 498 -24.90 12.28 -14.32
C ILE A 498 -26.24 12.64 -14.95
N PHE A 499 -26.98 11.63 -15.40
CA PHE A 499 -28.28 11.76 -16.03
C PHE A 499 -29.38 11.17 -15.16
N ASN A 500 -30.60 11.72 -15.25
CA ASN A 500 -31.78 11.06 -14.68
C ASN A 500 -32.31 9.96 -15.61
N GLN A 501 -33.40 9.31 -15.20
CA GLN A 501 -34.04 8.26 -15.99
C GLN A 501 -34.62 8.69 -17.35
N TYR A 502 -34.80 10.00 -17.56
CA TYR A 502 -35.34 10.56 -18.81
C TYR A 502 -34.24 11.00 -19.78
N GLY A 503 -32.96 10.93 -19.39
CA GLY A 503 -31.83 11.36 -20.20
C GLY A 503 -31.48 12.84 -20.06
N GLU A 504 -31.99 13.53 -19.03
CA GLU A 504 -31.62 14.91 -18.72
C GLU A 504 -30.34 14.94 -17.88
N GLY A 505 -29.37 15.78 -18.26
CA GLY A 505 -28.14 15.99 -17.49
C GLY A 505 -28.44 16.73 -16.19
N ILE A 506 -28.30 16.05 -15.05
CA ILE A 506 -28.56 16.60 -13.71
C ILE A 506 -27.30 17.22 -13.10
N ARG A 507 -26.13 16.68 -13.45
CA ARG A 507 -24.83 17.16 -12.96
C ARG A 507 -23.73 16.87 -13.97
N GLU A 508 -23.10 17.93 -14.44
CA GLU A 508 -21.82 17.98 -15.14
C GLU A 508 -20.70 18.39 -14.20
N ILE A 509 -19.56 17.70 -14.29
CA ILE A 509 -18.36 17.98 -13.50
C ILE A 509 -17.13 18.02 -14.42
N MET A 510 -16.41 19.15 -14.41
CA MET A 510 -15.14 19.32 -15.14
C MET A 510 -13.97 19.37 -14.16
N ARG A 511 -12.89 18.65 -14.48
CA ARG A 511 -11.70 18.52 -13.63
C ARG A 511 -10.41 18.88 -14.37
N SER A 512 -9.40 19.26 -13.61
CA SER A 512 -8.01 19.25 -14.04
C SER A 512 -7.58 17.82 -14.42
N PRO A 513 -6.49 17.65 -15.18
CA PRO A 513 -5.96 16.33 -15.50
C PRO A 513 -5.62 15.48 -14.27
N TYR A 514 -5.28 16.12 -13.14
CA TYR A 514 -4.99 15.47 -11.86
C TYR A 514 -6.22 15.38 -10.92
N GLY A 515 -7.43 15.66 -11.42
CA GLY A 515 -8.68 15.39 -10.71
C GLY A 515 -9.26 16.56 -9.90
N HIS A 516 -8.61 17.73 -9.87
CA HIS A 516 -9.16 18.90 -9.16
C HIS A 516 -10.43 19.40 -9.86
N ILE A 517 -11.55 19.52 -9.14
CA ILE A 517 -12.81 20.03 -9.70
C ILE A 517 -12.68 21.53 -9.99
N VAL A 518 -12.84 21.89 -11.26
CA VAL A 518 -12.79 23.27 -11.75
C VAL A 518 -14.21 23.82 -11.94
N TYR A 519 -15.15 22.96 -12.30
CA TYR A 519 -16.55 23.29 -12.48
C TYR A 519 -17.44 22.13 -12.05
N ASP A 520 -18.53 22.45 -11.34
CA ASP A 520 -19.58 21.52 -10.93
C ASP A 520 -20.92 22.24 -11.02
N SER A 521 -21.77 21.78 -11.93
CA SER A 521 -23.08 22.38 -12.19
C SER A 521 -24.11 22.14 -11.08
N ASN A 522 -23.93 21.09 -10.26
CA ASN A 522 -24.89 20.75 -9.20
C ASN A 522 -24.19 20.06 -8.01
N PRO A 523 -23.51 20.82 -7.15
CA PRO A 523 -22.78 20.28 -6.01
C PRO A 523 -23.68 19.70 -4.90
N TYR A 524 -25.00 19.95 -4.93
CA TYR A 524 -25.93 19.49 -3.90
C TYR A 524 -26.32 18.01 -4.06
N LEU A 525 -26.16 17.43 -5.26
CA LEU A 525 -26.36 16.01 -5.47
C LEU A 525 -25.17 15.23 -4.89
N TYR A 526 -25.36 14.64 -3.71
CA TYR A 526 -24.34 13.83 -3.07
C TYR A 526 -24.09 12.52 -3.84
N LEU A 527 -22.91 12.42 -4.45
CA LEU A 527 -22.34 11.19 -5.01
C LEU A 527 -20.83 11.24 -4.74
N PRO A 528 -20.30 10.44 -3.80
CA PRO A 528 -18.92 10.58 -3.36
C PRO A 528 -17.90 9.81 -4.21
N VAL A 529 -18.32 8.85 -5.03
CA VAL A 529 -17.41 8.19 -5.99
C VAL A 529 -16.92 9.23 -6.99
N ASP A 530 -15.61 9.38 -7.12
CA ASP A 530 -14.97 10.47 -7.83
C ASP A 530 -13.69 9.99 -8.57
N PHE A 531 -12.59 10.77 -8.51
CA PHE A 531 -11.38 10.59 -9.30
C PHE A 531 -10.83 9.16 -9.21
N CYS A 532 -10.74 8.50 -10.37
CA CYS A 532 -10.29 7.11 -10.52
C CYS A 532 -11.03 6.12 -9.60
N GLY A 533 -12.33 6.35 -9.32
CA GLY A 533 -13.15 5.51 -8.45
C GLY A 533 -12.93 5.72 -6.94
N GLY A 534 -12.09 6.66 -6.53
CA GLY A 534 -11.91 7.04 -5.12
C GLY A 534 -13.12 7.75 -4.52
N LEU A 535 -13.10 7.99 -3.22
CA LEU A 535 -14.19 8.66 -2.50
C LEU A 535 -13.82 10.10 -2.16
N LEU A 536 -14.43 11.07 -2.86
CA LEU A 536 -14.29 12.49 -2.57
C LEU A 536 -15.01 12.87 -1.28
N ASP A 537 -14.28 13.51 -0.38
CA ASP A 537 -14.92 14.36 0.63
C ASP A 537 -15.08 15.77 0.07
N MET A 538 -16.34 16.16 -0.21
CA MET A 538 -16.69 17.45 -0.79
C MET A 538 -16.22 18.65 0.05
N VAL A 539 -16.03 18.46 1.36
CA VAL A 539 -15.66 19.54 2.27
C VAL A 539 -14.14 19.79 2.25
N THR A 540 -13.33 18.73 2.23
CA THR A 540 -11.87 18.82 2.18
C THR A 540 -11.34 18.84 0.75
N SER A 541 -12.16 18.50 -0.24
CA SER A 541 -11.74 18.26 -1.63
C SER A 541 -10.66 17.18 -1.79
N LEU A 542 -10.46 16.33 -0.80
CA LEU A 542 -9.51 15.21 -0.84
C LEU A 542 -10.23 13.94 -1.27
N VAL A 543 -9.49 13.05 -1.94
CA VAL A 543 -10.03 11.78 -2.42
C VAL A 543 -9.42 10.64 -1.62
N HIS A 544 -10.26 9.88 -0.91
CA HIS A 544 -9.88 8.64 -0.25
C HIS A 544 -9.78 7.53 -1.29
N MET A 545 -8.57 7.02 -1.47
CA MET A 545 -8.21 6.02 -2.48
C MET A 545 -8.00 4.64 -1.84
N PRO A 546 -7.95 3.56 -2.64
CA PRO A 546 -7.65 2.22 -2.16
C PRO A 546 -6.39 2.13 -1.29
N GLY A 547 -6.44 1.25 -0.28
CA GLY A 547 -5.38 1.06 0.71
C GLY A 547 -5.27 2.19 1.75
N GLY A 548 -6.38 2.86 2.07
CA GLY A 548 -6.45 3.87 3.13
C GLY A 548 -5.72 5.18 2.83
N ARG A 549 -5.29 5.38 1.59
CA ARG A 549 -4.51 6.54 1.17
C ARG A 549 -5.41 7.72 0.84
N VAL A 550 -4.88 8.91 1.04
CA VAL A 550 -5.57 10.14 0.69
C VAL A 550 -4.79 10.87 -0.38
N TYR A 551 -5.48 11.26 -1.44
CA TYR A 551 -4.96 11.97 -2.60
C TYR A 551 -5.45 13.42 -2.56
N ASP A 552 -4.55 14.36 -2.85
CA ASP A 552 -4.88 15.76 -3.07
C ASP A 552 -4.86 16.08 -4.56
N PRO A 553 -6.04 16.19 -5.21
CA PRO A 553 -6.13 16.50 -6.63
C PRO A 553 -5.62 17.89 -7.01
N LEU A 554 -5.55 18.83 -6.05
CA LEU A 554 -5.10 20.20 -6.31
C LEU A 554 -3.62 20.24 -6.72
N ILE A 555 -2.79 19.44 -6.07
CA ILE A 555 -1.34 19.36 -6.29
C ILE A 555 -0.92 18.10 -7.05
N GLY A 556 -1.86 17.19 -7.30
CA GLY A 556 -1.61 15.95 -8.02
C GLY A 556 -0.79 14.91 -7.26
N GLN A 557 -0.81 14.94 -5.93
CA GLN A 557 0.07 14.11 -5.06
C GLN A 557 -0.67 13.40 -3.94
N TRP A 558 -0.06 12.34 -3.43
CA TRP A 558 -0.50 11.66 -2.22
C TRP A 558 -0.22 12.50 -0.97
N MET A 559 -1.19 12.57 -0.06
CA MET A 559 -1.04 13.20 1.26
C MET A 559 -0.17 12.37 2.22
N THR A 560 0.01 11.09 1.89
CA THR A 560 0.74 10.11 2.68
C THR A 560 1.81 9.43 1.82
N PRO A 561 3.06 9.29 2.30
CA PRO A 561 4.12 8.62 1.56
C PRO A 561 3.84 7.12 1.43
N MET A 562 4.26 6.56 0.30
CA MET A 562 4.05 5.15 -0.06
C MET A 562 5.05 4.20 0.63
N TRP A 563 5.08 4.21 1.96
CA TRP A 563 6.03 3.41 2.77
C TRP A 563 5.92 1.91 2.49
N GLN A 564 4.71 1.35 2.45
CA GLN A 564 4.49 -0.08 2.27
C GLN A 564 4.86 -0.56 0.86
N GLU A 565 4.54 0.22 -0.17
CA GLU A 565 4.88 -0.11 -1.56
C GLU A 565 6.34 0.15 -1.92
N THR A 566 7.11 0.75 -1.00
CA THR A 566 8.51 1.11 -1.24
C THR A 566 9.32 -0.12 -1.67
N VAL A 567 9.09 -1.28 -1.03
CA VAL A 567 9.82 -2.52 -1.36
C VAL A 567 9.48 -3.03 -2.77
N GLN A 568 8.19 -3.04 -3.13
CA GLN A 568 7.74 -3.44 -4.47
C GLN A 568 8.23 -2.49 -5.57
N LYS A 569 8.27 -1.19 -5.26
CA LYS A 569 8.78 -0.15 -6.16
C LYS A 569 10.28 -0.22 -6.37
N MET A 570 11.05 -0.92 -5.54
CA MET A 570 12.49 -1.09 -5.77
C MET A 570 12.80 -1.82 -7.07
N SER A 571 11.93 -2.75 -7.47
CA SER A 571 12.05 -3.43 -8.76
C SER A 571 11.80 -2.48 -9.93
N ASN A 572 11.13 -1.35 -9.73
CA ASN A 572 10.97 -0.31 -10.75
C ASN A 572 11.57 1.03 -10.25
N PRO A 573 12.90 1.17 -10.29
CA PRO A 573 13.60 2.32 -9.69
C PRO A 573 13.21 3.66 -10.34
N ILE A 574 12.69 3.65 -11.58
CA ILE A 574 12.20 4.85 -12.27
C ILE A 574 10.92 5.40 -11.61
N LYS A 575 10.10 4.50 -11.04
CA LYS A 575 8.85 4.85 -10.32
C LYS A 575 9.05 4.93 -8.80
N LEU A 576 10.30 4.88 -8.32
CA LEU A 576 10.65 4.96 -6.90
C LEU A 576 10.46 6.40 -6.40
N HIS A 577 9.21 6.74 -6.08
CA HIS A 577 8.82 8.01 -5.51
C HIS A 577 7.74 7.82 -4.45
N LEU A 578 7.82 8.58 -3.36
CA LEU A 578 6.94 8.41 -2.20
C LEU A 578 5.57 9.09 -2.34
N TYR A 579 5.48 10.22 -3.06
CA TYR A 579 4.25 11.04 -3.13
C TYR A 579 3.61 11.10 -4.53
N ARG A 580 4.20 10.43 -5.53
CA ARG A 580 3.82 10.64 -6.95
C ARG A 580 2.65 9.76 -7.34
N PHE A 581 1.65 10.36 -7.97
CA PHE A 581 0.53 9.63 -8.56
C PHE A 581 0.91 9.06 -9.93
N ASN A 582 0.78 7.74 -10.08
CA ASN A 582 1.02 6.98 -11.31
C ASN A 582 2.20 7.45 -12.20
N GLY A 583 3.33 7.86 -11.61
CA GLY A 583 4.49 8.31 -12.40
C GLY A 583 4.30 9.61 -13.18
N ASN A 584 3.40 10.51 -12.75
CA ASN A 584 2.95 11.72 -13.48
C ASN A 584 2.14 11.41 -14.75
N ASP A 585 1.50 10.24 -14.79
CA ASP A 585 0.51 9.87 -15.78
C ASP A 585 -0.89 9.75 -15.13
N PRO A 586 -1.65 10.85 -15.00
CA PRO A 586 -2.97 10.78 -14.39
C PRO A 586 -4.05 10.24 -15.34
N ILE A 587 -3.73 9.97 -16.61
CA ILE A 587 -4.70 9.59 -17.64
C ILE A 587 -4.79 8.07 -17.81
N ASN A 588 -3.65 7.37 -17.79
CA ASN A 588 -3.53 5.95 -18.10
C ASN A 588 -3.37 5.08 -16.83
N VAL A 589 -4.09 5.40 -15.74
CA VAL A 589 -3.95 4.76 -14.41
C VAL A 589 -4.23 3.26 -14.43
N HIS A 590 -5.30 2.83 -15.11
CA HIS A 590 -5.72 1.42 -15.16
C HIS A 590 -5.28 0.70 -16.44
N GLN A 591 -4.42 1.32 -17.25
CA GLN A 591 -3.93 0.70 -18.47
C GLN A 591 -2.81 -0.30 -18.16
N THR A 592 -3.10 -1.58 -18.32
CA THR A 592 -2.07 -2.61 -18.23
C THR A 592 -1.26 -2.69 -19.53
N PRO A 593 0.09 -2.77 -19.46
CA PRO A 593 0.92 -3.03 -20.63
C PRO A 593 0.47 -4.30 -21.34
N HIS A 594 0.58 -4.33 -22.66
CA HIS A 594 0.13 -5.49 -23.41
C HIS A 594 0.95 -6.75 -23.06
N LYS A 595 0.31 -7.75 -22.45
CA LYS A 595 0.88 -9.09 -22.29
C LYS A 595 0.73 -9.86 -23.61
N LEU A 596 1.72 -9.73 -24.50
CA LEU A 596 1.65 -10.28 -25.87
C LEU A 596 1.99 -11.78 -25.98
N GLY A 597 2.64 -12.37 -24.96
CA GLY A 597 3.16 -13.74 -25.00
C GLY A 597 2.37 -14.79 -24.21
N ASP A 598 1.21 -14.42 -23.64
CA ASP A 598 0.44 -15.29 -22.74
C ASP A 598 -0.95 -15.58 -23.32
N GLU A 599 -1.29 -16.85 -23.47
CA GLU A 599 -2.58 -17.31 -24.01
C GLU A 599 -3.75 -16.86 -23.14
N LYS A 600 -3.59 -16.91 -21.80
CA LYS A 600 -4.62 -16.43 -20.86
C LYS A 600 -4.94 -14.95 -21.10
N SER A 601 -3.90 -14.16 -21.38
CA SER A 601 -4.02 -12.74 -21.70
C SER A 601 -4.73 -12.50 -23.04
N TRP A 602 -4.56 -13.37 -24.04
CA TRP A 602 -5.30 -13.31 -25.29
C TRP A 602 -6.77 -13.72 -25.13
N LEU A 603 -7.04 -14.79 -24.38
CA LEU A 603 -8.41 -15.23 -24.07
C LEU A 603 -9.20 -14.13 -23.35
N SER A 604 -8.58 -13.48 -22.35
CA SER A 604 -9.19 -12.35 -21.65
C SER A 604 -9.58 -11.20 -22.59
N ARG A 605 -8.72 -10.86 -23.58
CA ARG A 605 -9.02 -9.82 -24.58
C ARG A 605 -10.15 -10.21 -25.53
N LEU A 606 -10.32 -11.50 -25.78
CA LEU A 606 -11.41 -12.05 -26.58
C LEU A 606 -12.73 -12.16 -25.79
N GLY A 607 -12.74 -11.75 -24.52
CA GLY A 607 -13.94 -11.75 -23.67
C GLY A 607 -14.14 -13.03 -22.85
N TYR A 608 -13.13 -13.91 -22.76
CA TYR A 608 -13.17 -15.06 -21.86
C TYR A 608 -12.75 -14.66 -20.45
N ASP A 609 -13.61 -14.91 -19.48
CA ASP A 609 -13.30 -14.82 -18.05
C ASP A 609 -13.01 -16.22 -17.51
N ILE A 610 -11.77 -16.69 -17.74
CA ILE A 610 -11.34 -18.04 -17.33
C ILE A 610 -11.52 -18.28 -15.82
N PRO A 611 -11.18 -17.33 -14.91
CA PRO A 611 -11.46 -17.46 -13.49
C PRO A 611 -12.94 -17.68 -13.14
N SER A 612 -13.88 -17.16 -13.94
CA SER A 612 -15.31 -17.44 -13.77
C SER A 612 -15.80 -18.62 -14.60
N LEU A 613 -15.08 -19.06 -15.63
CA LEU A 613 -15.47 -20.24 -16.43
C LEU A 613 -15.10 -21.54 -15.72
N ALA A 614 -13.91 -21.59 -15.15
CA ALA A 614 -13.40 -22.73 -14.40
C ALA A 614 -12.73 -22.23 -13.11
N PRO A 615 -13.53 -21.81 -12.11
CA PRO A 615 -12.99 -21.26 -10.87
C PRO A 615 -12.03 -22.20 -10.14
N GLN A 616 -12.25 -23.52 -10.23
CA GLN A 616 -11.38 -24.56 -9.71
C GLN A 616 -9.95 -24.57 -10.30
N LEU A 617 -9.73 -23.95 -11.47
CA LEU A 617 -8.41 -23.81 -12.10
C LEU A 617 -7.72 -22.47 -11.77
N SER A 618 -8.40 -21.59 -11.04
CA SER A 618 -7.87 -20.28 -10.68
C SER A 618 -7.17 -20.35 -9.33
N GLU A 619 -5.89 -19.98 -9.27
CA GLU A 619 -5.14 -19.80 -8.02
C GLU A 619 -5.80 -18.74 -7.09
N ASP A 620 -6.60 -17.83 -7.66
CA ASP A 620 -7.26 -16.75 -6.92
C ASP A 620 -8.62 -17.15 -6.34
N PHE A 621 -9.11 -18.37 -6.62
CA PHE A 621 -10.46 -18.80 -6.29
C PHE A 621 -10.78 -18.82 -4.79
N VAL A 622 -9.76 -18.96 -3.93
CA VAL A 622 -9.93 -19.02 -2.47
C VAL A 622 -9.16 -17.89 -1.77
N LYS A 623 -8.63 -16.91 -2.50
CA LYS A 623 -7.93 -15.78 -1.87
C LYS A 623 -8.93 -14.78 -1.35
N ILE A 624 -9.27 -14.90 -0.06
CA ILE A 624 -9.88 -13.77 0.65
C ILE A 624 -8.75 -12.78 0.89
N THR A 625 -8.92 -11.56 0.38
CA THR A 625 -8.01 -10.45 0.65
C THR A 625 -8.13 -10.07 2.12
N GLY A 626 -7.07 -10.32 2.89
CA GLY A 626 -6.93 -9.84 4.25
C GLY A 626 -6.16 -8.52 4.33
N LEU A 627 -5.76 -8.15 5.55
CA LEU A 627 -4.79 -7.09 5.81
C LEU A 627 -3.52 -7.30 4.96
N HIS A 628 -2.85 -6.22 4.57
CA HIS A 628 -1.61 -6.24 3.76
C HIS A 628 -0.73 -7.49 3.99
N ASP A 629 -0.40 -8.19 2.90
CA ASP A 629 0.40 -9.43 2.85
C ASP A 629 -0.22 -10.70 3.44
N SER A 630 -1.46 -10.65 3.92
CA SER A 630 -2.24 -11.85 4.27
C SER A 630 -3.22 -12.19 3.14
N GLN A 631 -2.73 -12.94 2.14
CA GLN A 631 -3.63 -13.78 1.36
C GLN A 631 -4.11 -14.87 2.32
N PHE A 632 -5.40 -14.90 2.63
CA PHE A 632 -5.98 -16.08 3.29
C PHE A 632 -5.99 -17.18 2.24
N ASN A 633 -4.94 -17.98 2.21
CA ASN A 633 -4.87 -19.15 1.33
C ASN A 633 -5.88 -20.20 1.82
N ALA A 634 -6.45 -20.95 0.88
CA ALA A 634 -7.20 -22.17 1.19
C ALA A 634 -6.41 -23.09 2.13
N PRO A 635 -7.07 -23.92 2.96
CA PRO A 635 -6.45 -24.85 3.92
C PRO A 635 -5.53 -25.92 3.33
N PHE A 636 -5.30 -25.96 2.02
CA PHE A 636 -4.24 -26.79 1.45
C PHE A 636 -2.87 -26.17 1.74
N THR A 637 -2.59 -25.85 3.02
CA THR A 637 -1.23 -25.75 3.51
C THR A 637 -0.65 -27.14 3.43
N VAL A 638 0.13 -27.32 2.39
CA VAL A 638 1.00 -28.48 2.29
C VAL A 638 2.01 -28.38 3.44
N THR A 639 1.75 -29.13 4.49
CA THR A 639 2.68 -29.31 5.62
C THR A 639 3.68 -30.45 5.36
N SER A 640 3.50 -31.18 4.26
CA SER A 640 4.25 -32.39 3.90
C SER A 640 4.84 -32.27 2.50
N GLY A 641 6.15 -32.53 2.35
CA GLY A 641 6.84 -32.50 1.05
C GLY A 641 6.26 -33.45 -0.02
N PHE A 642 5.42 -34.42 0.39
CA PHE A 642 4.70 -35.31 -0.52
C PHE A 642 3.44 -34.65 -1.12
N LEU A 643 2.71 -33.89 -0.31
CA LEU A 643 1.50 -33.19 -0.75
C LEU A 643 1.84 -31.91 -1.56
N SER A 644 3.04 -31.33 -1.43
CA SER A 644 3.51 -30.21 -2.29
C SER A 644 3.73 -30.74 -3.67
N HIS A 645 4.41 -31.88 -3.75
CA HIS A 645 4.72 -32.48 -5.03
C HIS A 645 3.45 -32.96 -5.77
N LEU A 646 2.40 -33.36 -5.05
CA LEU A 646 1.09 -33.68 -5.64
C LEU A 646 0.31 -32.42 -6.00
N SER A 647 0.18 -31.44 -5.10
CA SER A 647 -0.55 -30.19 -5.38
C SER A 647 0.09 -29.37 -6.49
N GLU A 648 1.42 -29.23 -6.54
CA GLU A 648 2.12 -28.60 -7.66
C GLU A 648 1.87 -29.35 -8.97
N LYS A 649 1.80 -30.67 -8.96
CA LYS A 649 1.63 -31.47 -10.17
C LYS A 649 0.19 -31.51 -10.67
N PHE A 650 -0.81 -31.42 -9.77
CA PHE A 650 -2.22 -31.37 -10.12
C PHE A 650 -2.75 -29.95 -10.39
N MET A 651 -2.25 -28.91 -9.70
CA MET A 651 -2.68 -27.51 -9.90
C MET A 651 -1.93 -26.79 -11.04
N LYS A 652 -0.74 -27.27 -11.44
CA LYS A 652 0.00 -26.71 -12.60
C LYS A 652 -0.41 -27.31 -13.95
N ASN A 653 -1.57 -27.95 -14.09
CA ASN A 653 -2.05 -28.37 -15.40
C ASN A 653 -2.38 -27.12 -16.24
N ARG A 654 -1.41 -26.75 -17.08
CA ARG A 654 -1.46 -25.62 -18.00
C ARG A 654 -2.52 -25.91 -19.06
N LEU A 655 -3.29 -24.87 -19.43
CA LEU A 655 -4.29 -24.96 -20.50
C LEU A 655 -3.66 -25.34 -21.86
N SER A 656 -2.34 -25.17 -22.01
CA SER A 656 -1.58 -25.51 -23.21
C SER A 656 -0.59 -26.65 -22.98
N THR A 657 -0.57 -27.62 -23.89
CA THR A 657 0.51 -28.62 -24.06
C THR A 657 1.71 -28.08 -24.82
N LEU A 658 1.56 -26.90 -25.44
CA LEU A 658 2.72 -26.12 -25.89
C LEU A 658 3.49 -25.73 -24.63
N PRO A 659 4.80 -26.09 -24.52
CA PRO A 659 5.63 -25.48 -23.51
C PRO A 659 5.44 -23.97 -23.67
N GLN A 660 5.34 -23.24 -22.57
CA GLN A 660 5.26 -21.79 -22.52
C GLN A 660 6.55 -21.27 -23.17
N SER A 661 6.59 -21.31 -24.50
CA SER A 661 7.83 -21.35 -25.26
C SER A 661 8.28 -19.92 -25.38
N GLN A 662 8.98 -19.45 -24.35
CA GLN A 662 10.07 -18.49 -24.48
C GLN A 662 9.76 -17.23 -25.31
N ILE A 663 8.51 -16.81 -25.44
CA ILE A 663 8.17 -15.45 -25.87
C ILE A 663 8.44 -14.56 -24.66
N ARG A 664 9.74 -14.41 -24.35
CA ARG A 664 10.29 -13.59 -23.28
C ARG A 664 10.09 -12.12 -23.68
N VAL A 665 8.90 -11.59 -23.43
CA VAL A 665 8.56 -10.18 -23.75
C VAL A 665 9.21 -9.22 -22.75
N ASN A 666 9.61 -9.70 -21.56
CA ASN A 666 10.39 -8.89 -20.62
C ASN A 666 11.88 -9.21 -20.83
N PRO A 667 12.65 -8.36 -21.53
CA PRO A 667 14.02 -8.69 -21.89
C PRO A 667 15.00 -8.48 -20.72
N VAL A 668 14.52 -7.92 -19.60
CA VAL A 668 15.27 -7.72 -18.35
C VAL A 668 15.20 -8.95 -17.44
N ASP A 669 14.23 -9.84 -17.63
CA ASP A 669 14.04 -11.03 -16.78
C ASP A 669 14.58 -12.30 -17.45
N THR A 670 15.49 -12.98 -16.75
CA THR A 670 15.71 -14.40 -16.93
C THR A 670 14.78 -15.14 -15.96
N ASP A 671 13.65 -15.65 -16.47
CA ASP A 671 12.71 -16.54 -15.74
C ASP A 671 13.33 -17.90 -15.36
N GLU A 672 14.62 -18.11 -15.61
CA GLU A 672 15.34 -19.18 -14.92
C GLU A 672 15.50 -18.71 -13.48
N ASP A 673 14.58 -19.17 -12.62
CA ASP A 673 14.95 -19.38 -11.23
C ASP A 673 16.24 -20.18 -11.26
N PRO A 674 17.39 -19.60 -10.86
CA PRO A 674 18.51 -20.46 -10.63
C PRO A 674 18.01 -21.42 -9.55
N ILE A 675 18.05 -22.71 -9.85
CA ILE A 675 17.90 -23.78 -8.86
C ILE A 675 19.08 -23.59 -7.93
N VAL A 676 18.93 -22.65 -7.00
CA VAL A 676 19.81 -22.43 -5.88
C VAL A 676 19.02 -23.01 -4.74
N GLU A 677 19.36 -24.25 -4.42
CA GLU A 677 18.82 -25.03 -3.30
C GLU A 677 19.06 -24.36 -1.94
N ASP A 678 19.75 -23.21 -1.89
CA ASP A 678 19.94 -22.45 -0.66
C ASP A 678 18.68 -21.70 -0.26
N PHE A 679 17.99 -22.28 0.72
CA PHE A 679 17.02 -21.61 1.57
C PHE A 679 17.69 -20.40 2.24
N SER A 680 17.53 -19.21 1.66
CA SER A 680 17.89 -17.96 2.31
C SER A 680 16.67 -17.41 3.03
N PRO A 681 16.68 -17.29 4.38
CA PRO A 681 15.58 -16.68 5.15
C PRO A 681 15.25 -15.26 4.69
N MET A 682 16.24 -14.53 4.15
CA MET A 682 16.03 -13.22 3.55
C MET A 682 15.26 -13.33 2.23
N ARG A 683 15.50 -14.36 1.40
CA ARG A 683 14.77 -14.56 0.14
C ARG A 683 13.34 -15.03 0.37
N SER A 684 13.11 -15.94 1.34
CA SER A 684 11.76 -16.34 1.77
C SER A 684 11.01 -15.19 2.44
N ALA A 685 11.73 -14.29 3.13
CA ALA A 685 11.12 -13.10 3.70
C ALA A 685 10.66 -12.05 2.71
N PHE A 686 11.16 -12.16 1.49
CA PHE A 686 10.98 -11.23 0.40
C PHE A 686 10.58 -12.03 -0.84
N GLU A 687 9.65 -13.00 -0.74
CA GLU A 687 9.05 -13.73 -1.87
C GLU A 687 8.31 -12.76 -2.82
N PHE A 688 9.07 -11.86 -3.45
CA PHE A 688 8.67 -11.01 -4.55
C PHE A 688 8.69 -11.90 -5.77
N SER A 689 7.63 -12.69 -5.90
CA SER A 689 7.55 -13.79 -6.85
C SER A 689 7.77 -13.36 -8.30
N ARG A 690 7.56 -12.09 -8.68
CA ARG A 690 7.97 -11.52 -9.99
C ARG A 690 8.18 -10.01 -9.88
N PRO A 691 9.23 -9.41 -10.48
CA PRO A 691 9.26 -7.96 -10.64
C PRO A 691 8.06 -7.52 -11.51
N PRO A 692 7.46 -6.34 -11.26
CA PRO A 692 6.51 -5.75 -12.19
C PRO A 692 7.17 -5.58 -13.57
N LYS A 693 6.39 -5.76 -14.65
CA LYS A 693 6.90 -5.76 -16.03
C LYS A 693 7.72 -4.51 -16.36
N GLY A 694 8.91 -4.68 -16.95
CA GLY A 694 9.86 -3.61 -17.23
C GLY A 694 10.66 -3.15 -16.00
N GLY A 695 10.51 -3.82 -14.86
CA GLY A 695 11.34 -3.67 -13.69
C GLY A 695 12.63 -4.49 -13.76
N VAL A 696 13.62 -4.07 -12.99
CA VAL A 696 14.88 -4.79 -12.78
C VAL A 696 14.69 -5.82 -11.67
N ARG A 697 15.17 -7.05 -11.89
CA ARG A 697 15.25 -8.06 -10.83
C ARG A 697 16.30 -7.62 -9.82
N VAL A 698 15.85 -7.30 -8.61
CA VAL A 698 16.70 -6.78 -7.55
C VAL A 698 16.48 -7.60 -6.29
N ARG A 699 17.57 -8.03 -5.65
CA ARG A 699 17.51 -8.54 -4.27
C ARG A 699 17.38 -7.34 -3.32
N PRO A 700 16.26 -7.21 -2.59
CA PRO A 700 16.02 -6.03 -1.77
C PRO A 700 16.97 -6.03 -0.57
N GLY A 701 17.73 -4.95 -0.45
CA GLY A 701 18.63 -4.66 0.66
C GLY A 701 19.98 -5.36 0.60
N ALA A 702 21.03 -4.58 0.79
CA ALA A 702 22.37 -5.09 0.99
C ALA A 702 22.51 -5.72 2.38
N ASP A 703 23.29 -6.79 2.44
CA ASP A 703 23.57 -7.50 3.67
C ASP A 703 24.31 -6.58 4.65
N SER A 704 23.86 -6.65 5.90
CA SER A 704 24.41 -5.89 7.03
C SER A 704 24.81 -6.85 8.12
N GLU A 705 25.94 -6.58 8.77
CA GLU A 705 26.47 -7.50 9.76
C GLU A 705 25.44 -7.83 10.86
N PRO A 706 25.24 -9.12 11.18
CA PRO A 706 24.35 -9.51 12.25
C PRO A 706 24.89 -9.02 13.61
N PRO A 707 24.04 -8.88 14.64
CA PRO A 707 24.44 -8.31 15.93
C PRO A 707 25.65 -9.02 16.57
N PHE A 708 25.72 -10.35 16.46
CA PHE A 708 26.79 -11.20 17.03
C PHE A 708 27.88 -11.59 16.00
N GLY A 709 27.79 -11.11 14.76
CA GLY A 709 28.71 -11.46 13.68
C GLY A 709 28.40 -12.79 12.98
N HIS A 710 29.06 -13.01 11.84
CA HIS A 710 28.82 -14.19 11.00
C HIS A 710 29.35 -15.47 11.67
N GLY A 711 28.63 -16.57 11.47
CA GLY A 711 29.01 -17.88 12.00
C GLY A 711 28.71 -18.10 13.49
N ILE A 712 27.96 -17.19 14.12
CA ILE A 712 27.48 -17.35 15.50
C ILE A 712 25.96 -17.62 15.47
N LEU A 713 25.57 -18.77 16.02
CA LEU A 713 24.19 -19.15 16.25
C LEU A 713 23.80 -18.81 17.69
N VAL A 714 22.72 -18.04 17.85
CA VAL A 714 22.15 -17.70 19.15
C VAL A 714 20.76 -18.32 19.24
N THR A 715 20.56 -19.18 20.23
CA THR A 715 19.28 -19.85 20.49
C THR A 715 18.74 -19.41 21.85
N ARG A 716 17.44 -19.12 21.93
CA ARG A 716 16.77 -18.88 23.22
C ARG A 716 15.99 -20.12 23.63
N THR A 717 16.27 -20.66 24.81
CA THR A 717 15.53 -21.81 25.36
C THR A 717 14.14 -21.39 25.84
N HIS A 718 13.28 -22.38 26.12
CA HIS A 718 11.97 -22.15 26.73
C HIS A 718 12.06 -21.46 28.09
N GLU A 719 13.14 -21.70 28.84
CA GLU A 719 13.45 -21.04 30.12
C GLU A 719 14.03 -19.62 29.95
N GLY A 720 14.17 -19.14 28.71
CA GLY A 720 14.69 -17.79 28.43
C GLY A 720 16.21 -17.68 28.49
N ARG A 721 16.95 -18.79 28.46
CA ARG A 721 18.42 -18.76 28.43
C ARG A 721 18.97 -18.72 27.01
N ALA A 722 20.04 -17.97 26.80
CA ALA A 722 20.79 -17.92 25.55
C ALA A 722 21.80 -19.06 25.47
N ILE A 723 21.75 -19.83 24.40
CA ILE A 723 22.77 -20.81 24.04
C ILE A 723 23.50 -20.29 22.81
N ILE A 724 24.82 -20.24 22.88
CA ILE A 724 25.67 -19.74 21.81
C ILE A 724 26.49 -20.88 21.24
N HIS A 725 26.36 -21.08 19.94
CA HIS A 725 27.18 -21.98 19.16
C HIS A 725 27.92 -21.19 18.08
N SER A 726 29.16 -21.58 17.81
CA SER A 726 29.99 -20.97 16.78
C SER A 726 30.46 -22.00 15.78
N VAL A 727 30.50 -21.66 14.51
CA VAL A 727 31.21 -22.48 13.51
C VAL A 727 32.72 -22.21 13.56
N PRO A 728 33.56 -23.17 13.13
CA PRO A 728 35.02 -22.98 13.11
C PRO A 728 35.50 -21.80 12.25
N THR A 729 34.73 -21.39 11.25
CA THR A 729 35.02 -20.26 10.35
C THR A 729 34.64 -18.90 10.95
N ALA A 730 33.97 -18.87 12.10
CA ALA A 730 33.66 -17.62 12.80
C ALA A 730 34.95 -16.95 13.30
N ASN A 731 34.92 -15.62 13.43
CA ASN A 731 36.03 -14.89 14.02
C ASN A 731 36.37 -15.47 15.40
N SER A 732 37.63 -15.88 15.61
CA SER A 732 38.08 -16.56 16.83
C SER A 732 37.85 -15.72 18.08
N ILE A 733 38.03 -14.40 18.00
CA ILE A 733 37.76 -13.46 19.09
C ILE A 733 36.25 -13.45 19.41
N TYR A 734 35.41 -13.39 18.38
CA TYR A 734 33.95 -13.31 18.56
C TYR A 734 33.44 -14.58 19.18
N ARG A 735 33.85 -15.72 18.63
CA ARG A 735 33.55 -17.04 19.17
C ARG A 735 33.92 -17.13 20.65
N ASP A 736 35.18 -16.86 20.99
CA ASP A 736 35.68 -17.11 22.34
C ASP A 736 34.96 -16.19 23.35
N VAL A 737 34.84 -14.90 23.03
CA VAL A 737 34.21 -13.91 23.93
C VAL A 737 32.71 -14.16 24.07
N LEU A 738 32.00 -14.35 22.96
CA LEU A 738 30.54 -14.52 23.00
C LEU A 738 30.16 -15.85 23.66
N THR A 739 30.89 -16.93 23.39
CA THR A 739 30.65 -18.24 24.03
C THR A 739 30.99 -18.21 25.51
N SER A 740 32.06 -17.50 25.92
CA SER A 740 32.41 -17.36 27.34
C SER A 740 31.41 -16.49 28.10
N VAL A 741 31.03 -15.35 27.53
CA VAL A 741 30.28 -14.31 28.25
C VAL A 741 28.77 -14.51 28.16
N PHE A 742 28.22 -14.86 27.00
CA PHE A 742 26.76 -14.85 26.79
C PHE A 742 26.12 -16.24 26.83
N ASN A 743 26.90 -17.31 26.80
CA ASN A 743 26.34 -18.66 26.89
C ASN A 743 25.72 -18.91 28.29
N ASN A 744 24.55 -19.53 28.31
CA ASN A 744 23.74 -19.80 29.50
C ASN A 744 23.34 -18.53 30.30
N THR A 745 23.24 -17.37 29.63
CA THR A 745 22.72 -16.11 30.22
C THR A 745 21.23 -15.96 29.99
N TYR A 746 20.51 -15.22 30.83
CA TYR A 746 19.10 -14.94 30.56
C TYR A 746 18.96 -13.90 29.44
N MET A 747 18.27 -14.25 28.37
CA MET A 747 17.94 -13.36 27.25
C MET A 747 16.49 -12.92 27.37
N LEU A 748 16.28 -11.63 27.56
CA LEU A 748 14.94 -11.07 27.70
C LEU A 748 14.14 -11.20 26.38
N PRO A 749 12.84 -11.49 26.46
CA PRO A 749 12.03 -11.81 25.30
C PRO A 749 11.50 -10.60 24.52
N PHE A 750 12.02 -9.39 24.76
CA PHE A 750 11.59 -8.18 24.08
C PHE A 750 12.80 -7.38 23.59
N THR A 751 12.62 -6.74 22.44
CA THR A 751 13.62 -5.86 21.81
C THR A 751 13.11 -4.43 21.79
N MET A 752 14.02 -3.47 21.86
CA MET A 752 13.68 -2.04 21.77
C MET A 752 14.49 -1.41 20.64
N VAL A 753 13.85 -0.57 19.83
CA VAL A 753 14.56 0.23 18.83
C VAL A 753 14.99 1.55 19.49
N LEU A 754 16.25 1.64 19.93
CA LEU A 754 16.78 2.78 20.68
C LEU A 754 16.99 4.03 19.80
N HIS A 755 16.75 5.20 20.39
CA HIS A 755 16.63 6.47 19.67
C HIS A 755 17.95 7.08 19.21
N GLY A 756 17.94 7.60 17.98
CA GLY A 756 19.01 8.36 17.34
C GLY A 756 19.50 7.70 16.07
N SER A 757 19.88 6.42 16.19
CA SER A 757 20.48 5.58 15.15
C SER A 757 19.58 4.44 14.65
N LEU A 758 18.38 4.25 15.22
CA LEU A 758 17.46 3.15 14.88
C LEU A 758 18.10 1.75 15.07
N GLN A 759 18.87 1.59 16.15
CA GLN A 759 19.54 0.33 16.48
C GLN A 759 18.62 -0.60 17.28
N ASP A 760 18.66 -1.90 16.98
CA ASP A 760 17.99 -2.91 17.82
C ASP A 760 18.76 -3.10 19.12
N ALA A 761 18.08 -2.95 20.25
CA ALA A 761 18.62 -3.24 21.56
C ALA A 761 18.16 -4.61 22.05
N PHE A 762 19.15 -5.43 22.41
CA PHE A 762 18.97 -6.74 23.04
C PHE A 762 19.41 -6.65 24.49
N PHE A 763 18.72 -7.36 25.38
CA PHE A 763 18.95 -7.29 26.81
C PHE A 763 19.21 -8.68 27.38
N PHE A 764 20.33 -8.81 28.06
CA PHE A 764 20.81 -10.03 28.70
C PHE A 764 21.05 -9.77 30.19
N VAL A 765 20.79 -10.78 31.01
CA VAL A 765 20.90 -10.70 32.47
C VAL A 765 21.74 -11.87 33.02
N LYS A 766 22.64 -11.54 33.94
CA LYS A 766 23.36 -12.47 34.81
C LYS A 766 23.08 -12.10 36.25
N GLU A 767 22.60 -13.05 37.04
CA GLU A 767 22.30 -12.82 38.46
C GLU A 767 23.59 -12.68 39.28
N ASP A 768 24.65 -13.38 38.87
CA ASP A 768 25.96 -13.35 39.51
C ASP A 768 26.71 -12.02 39.27
N ALA A 769 26.72 -11.13 40.27
CA ALA A 769 27.46 -9.86 40.18
C ALA A 769 28.98 -10.05 40.08
N TRP A 770 29.54 -11.11 40.66
CA TRP A 770 30.99 -11.35 40.70
C TRP A 770 31.58 -11.71 39.32
N ARG A 771 30.82 -12.39 38.46
CA ARG A 771 31.23 -12.75 37.09
C ARG A 771 31.57 -11.55 36.21
N ALA A 772 31.01 -10.39 36.55
CA ALA A 772 31.29 -9.12 35.90
C ALA A 772 32.80 -8.83 35.76
N SER A 773 33.59 -9.12 36.80
CA SER A 773 35.04 -8.85 36.78
C SER A 773 35.79 -9.79 35.83
N GLU A 774 35.36 -11.04 35.74
CA GLU A 774 35.92 -12.07 34.86
C GLU A 774 35.57 -11.78 33.39
N ASP A 775 34.28 -11.55 33.12
CA ASP A 775 33.78 -11.24 31.79
C ASP A 775 34.34 -9.93 31.24
N ARG A 776 34.67 -8.95 32.11
CA ARG A 776 35.31 -7.69 31.70
C ARG A 776 36.65 -7.93 31.01
N GLY A 777 37.41 -8.95 31.42
CA GLY A 777 38.65 -9.34 30.74
C GLY A 777 38.38 -9.84 29.32
N GLN A 778 37.38 -10.72 29.16
CA GLN A 778 36.99 -11.26 27.85
C GLN A 778 36.41 -10.18 26.93
N LEU A 779 35.51 -9.34 27.44
CA LEU A 779 34.87 -8.26 26.68
C LEU A 779 35.88 -7.22 26.16
N LYS A 780 36.98 -6.97 26.89
CA LYS A 780 38.06 -6.10 26.41
C LYS A 780 38.81 -6.68 25.20
N ARG A 781 38.78 -8.00 24.97
CA ARG A 781 39.40 -8.64 23.79
C ARG A 781 38.74 -8.24 22.48
N PHE A 782 37.52 -7.69 22.51
CA PHE A 782 36.89 -7.09 21.34
C PHE A 782 37.66 -5.90 20.75
N GLY A 783 38.51 -5.25 21.55
CA GLY A 783 39.38 -4.17 21.08
C GLY A 783 38.60 -3.02 20.42
N THR A 784 39.12 -2.53 19.29
CA THR A 784 38.50 -1.43 18.52
C THR A 784 37.30 -1.85 17.66
N GLN A 785 37.01 -3.16 17.56
CA GLN A 785 35.95 -3.68 16.69
C GLN A 785 34.55 -3.52 17.30
N PHE A 786 34.46 -3.46 18.63
CA PHE A 786 33.22 -3.16 19.34
C PHE A 786 33.47 -2.04 20.35
N ASN A 787 32.61 -1.02 20.34
CA ASN A 787 32.64 -0.04 21.39
C ASN A 787 31.89 -0.59 22.62
N THR A 788 32.64 -1.05 23.61
CA THR A 788 32.11 -1.63 24.85
C THR A 788 32.23 -0.63 25.99
N THR A 789 31.10 -0.26 26.59
CA THR A 789 31.02 0.65 27.74
C THR A 789 30.61 -0.09 29.00
N PHE A 790 31.20 0.30 30.13
CA PHE A 790 30.95 -0.30 31.44
C PHE A 790 30.44 0.78 32.39
N HIS A 791 29.27 0.55 32.98
CA HIS A 791 28.64 1.47 33.92
C HIS A 791 28.34 0.75 35.23
N GLU A 792 29.08 1.11 36.29
CA GLU A 792 28.80 0.67 37.65
C GLU A 792 27.74 1.58 38.27
N LYS A 793 26.69 0.98 38.85
CA LYS A 793 25.66 1.69 39.59
C LYS A 793 25.42 0.99 40.92
N GLU A 794 25.14 1.76 41.96
CA GLU A 794 24.55 1.20 43.17
C GLU A 794 23.16 0.65 42.82
N GLY A 795 22.86 -0.56 43.32
CA GLY A 795 21.58 -1.20 43.07
C GLY A 795 20.43 -0.40 43.69
N GLU A 796 19.22 -0.57 43.14
CA GLU A 796 18.00 -0.07 43.79
C GLU A 796 17.85 -0.73 45.17
N THR A 797 17.23 -0.03 46.11
CA THR A 797 17.13 -0.38 47.55
C THR A 797 17.08 -1.89 47.82
N GLY A 798 18.18 -2.43 48.37
CA GLY A 798 18.31 -3.85 48.74
C GLY A 798 18.90 -4.79 47.68
N SER A 799 19.28 -4.28 46.50
CA SER A 799 20.13 -5.00 45.54
C SER A 799 21.58 -4.50 45.66
N GLY A 800 22.55 -5.41 45.64
CA GLY A 800 23.98 -5.06 45.74
C GLY A 800 24.49 -4.22 44.57
N LYS A 801 25.81 -4.17 44.37
CA LYS A 801 26.40 -3.47 43.21
C LYS A 801 25.92 -4.10 41.90
N VAL A 802 25.46 -3.26 40.97
CA VAL A 802 24.98 -3.67 39.65
C VAL A 802 25.91 -3.12 38.57
N LEU A 803 26.29 -3.97 37.61
CA LEU A 803 27.10 -3.57 36.46
C LEU A 803 26.26 -3.65 35.18
N ASP A 804 26.22 -2.55 34.41
CA ASP A 804 25.64 -2.47 33.06
C ASP A 804 26.77 -2.43 32.02
N VAL A 805 26.78 -3.40 31.10
CA VAL A 805 27.71 -3.48 29.98
C VAL A 805 26.94 -3.25 28.70
N ARG A 806 27.38 -2.29 27.87
CA ARG A 806 26.79 -2.05 26.56
C ARG A 806 27.81 -2.24 25.46
N ILE A 807 27.49 -3.12 24.52
CA ILE A 807 28.28 -3.39 23.34
C ILE A 807 27.58 -2.71 22.16
N HIS A 808 28.21 -1.69 21.61
CA HIS A 808 27.67 -0.92 20.49
C HIS A 808 28.16 -1.48 19.16
N ARG A 809 27.21 -1.74 18.27
CA ARG A 809 27.40 -2.11 16.87
C ARG A 809 26.73 -1.07 15.96
N PRO A 810 27.07 -1.02 14.65
CA PRO A 810 26.46 -0.05 13.74
C PRO A 810 24.93 -0.07 13.75
N ASN A 811 24.32 -1.26 13.79
CA ASN A 811 22.86 -1.45 13.70
C ASN A 811 22.23 -2.14 14.93
N ALA A 812 23.00 -2.43 15.98
CA ALA A 812 22.52 -3.11 17.18
C ALA A 812 23.24 -2.65 18.45
N ILE A 813 22.58 -2.78 19.60
CA ILE A 813 23.16 -2.59 20.94
C ILE A 813 22.86 -3.84 21.74
N ILE A 814 23.90 -4.44 22.30
CA ILE A 814 23.74 -5.59 23.20
C ILE A 814 24.00 -5.10 24.62
N ASN A 815 22.98 -5.17 25.46
CA ASN A 815 23.06 -4.79 26.88
C ASN A 815 23.16 -6.07 27.70
N LEU A 816 24.14 -6.13 28.60
CA LEU A 816 24.35 -7.22 29.53
C LEU A 816 24.45 -6.67 30.94
N ARG A 817 23.53 -7.07 31.81
CA ARG A 817 23.44 -6.57 33.18
C ARG A 817 23.71 -7.66 34.20
N TYR A 818 24.54 -7.34 35.19
CA TYR A 818 24.97 -8.25 36.25
C TYR A 818 24.34 -7.88 37.60
N GLY A 819 24.06 -8.86 38.45
CA GLY A 819 23.59 -8.63 39.82
C GLY A 819 22.10 -8.31 39.94
N THR A 820 21.28 -8.69 38.96
CA THR A 820 19.83 -8.47 38.97
C THR A 820 19.08 -9.70 38.45
N THR A 821 17.80 -9.81 38.77
CA THR A 821 16.87 -10.80 38.18
C THR A 821 16.26 -10.29 36.88
N THR A 822 15.66 -11.19 36.11
CA THR A 822 15.05 -10.85 34.81
C THR A 822 13.82 -9.95 34.96
N GLU A 823 13.04 -10.14 36.03
CA GLU A 823 11.81 -9.40 36.31
C GLU A 823 12.13 -7.94 36.66
N ARG A 824 13.11 -7.73 37.56
CA ARG A 824 13.57 -6.39 37.95
C ARG A 824 14.12 -5.61 36.74
N GLU A 825 14.90 -6.28 35.90
CA GLU A 825 15.43 -5.62 34.70
C GLU A 825 14.32 -5.31 33.69
N LYS A 826 13.31 -6.19 33.54
CA LYS A 826 12.14 -5.91 32.70
C LYS A 826 11.37 -4.70 33.20
N GLU A 827 11.08 -4.60 34.50
CA GLU A 827 10.39 -3.46 35.09
C GLU A 827 11.14 -2.15 34.90
N ARG A 828 12.46 -2.17 35.13
CA ARG A 828 13.31 -1.01 34.88
C ARG A 828 13.31 -0.57 33.42
N LEU A 829 13.41 -1.53 32.49
CA LEU A 829 13.39 -1.24 31.06
C LEU A 829 12.05 -0.65 30.63
N LEU A 830 10.93 -1.16 31.15
CA LEU A 830 9.61 -0.57 30.93
C LEU A 830 9.50 0.84 31.52
N HIS A 831 10.07 1.09 32.70
CA HIS A 831 10.10 2.44 33.30
C HIS A 831 10.92 3.43 32.46
N HIS A 832 12.10 3.01 31.99
CA HIS A 832 12.92 3.80 31.08
C HIS A 832 12.22 4.06 29.75
N ALA A 833 11.58 3.03 29.18
CA ALA A 833 10.80 3.14 27.96
C ALA A 833 9.62 4.11 28.11
N LYS A 834 8.91 4.07 29.24
CA LYS A 834 7.85 5.04 29.56
C LYS A 834 8.38 6.46 29.61
N THR A 835 9.53 6.67 30.27
CA THR A 835 10.16 7.99 30.35
C THR A 835 10.57 8.51 28.97
N ALA A 836 11.13 7.65 28.12
CA ALA A 836 11.49 7.98 26.75
C ALA A 836 10.25 8.27 25.88
N GLY A 837 9.22 7.43 25.95
CA GLY A 837 7.94 7.62 25.27
C GLY A 837 7.25 8.92 25.69
N MET A 838 7.29 9.26 26.97
CA MET A 838 6.71 10.50 27.50
C MET A 838 7.44 11.74 26.97
N LYS A 839 8.78 11.71 26.88
CA LYS A 839 9.57 12.79 26.26
C LYS A 839 9.19 12.98 24.79
N LYS A 840 9.00 11.90 24.04
CA LYS A 840 8.55 11.96 22.63
C LYS A 840 7.13 12.49 22.51
N LEU A 841 6.23 12.05 23.38
CA LEU A 841 4.84 12.52 23.40
C LEU A 841 4.78 14.03 23.67
N TRP A 842 5.51 14.52 24.67
CA TRP A 842 5.64 15.95 24.95
C TRP A 842 6.28 16.73 23.80
N HIS A 843 7.34 16.19 23.20
CA HIS A 843 7.98 16.81 22.05
C HIS A 843 7.00 16.94 20.88
N ARG A 844 6.25 15.88 20.56
CA ARG A 844 5.21 15.88 19.53
C ARG A 844 4.13 16.92 19.82
N GLU A 845 3.65 16.98 21.05
CA GLU A 845 2.61 17.93 21.45
C GLU A 845 3.09 19.37 21.35
N ARG A 846 4.33 19.64 21.80
CA ARG A 846 4.95 20.96 21.70
C ARG A 846 5.11 21.40 20.25
N GLU A 847 5.56 20.51 19.37
CA GLU A 847 5.68 20.81 17.93
C GLU A 847 4.30 21.02 17.29
N ALA A 848 3.27 20.29 17.72
CA ALA A 848 1.90 20.53 17.25
C ALA A 848 1.42 21.93 17.66
N VAL A 849 1.52 22.29 18.94
CA VAL A 849 1.12 23.62 19.45
C VAL A 849 1.92 24.74 18.81
N ARG A 850 3.25 24.60 18.68
CA ARG A 850 4.11 25.60 18.02
C ARG A 850 3.68 25.87 16.59
N ASN A 851 3.27 24.83 15.87
CA ASN A 851 2.83 24.95 14.48
C ASN A 851 1.36 25.35 14.33
N GLY A 852 0.67 25.61 15.45
CA GLY A 852 -0.77 25.86 15.51
C GLY A 852 -1.59 24.63 15.07
N LEU A 853 -1.00 23.45 15.04
CA LEU A 853 -1.68 22.20 14.70
C LEU A 853 -2.46 21.71 15.93
N PRO A 854 -3.60 21.03 15.76
CA PRO A 854 -4.37 20.57 16.88
C PRO A 854 -3.57 19.44 17.52
N GLY A 855 -3.41 19.49 18.84
CA GLY A 855 -2.59 18.55 19.60
C GLY A 855 -2.91 17.09 19.31
N SER A 856 -1.95 16.20 19.54
CA SER A 856 -2.16 14.76 19.52
C SER A 856 -3.11 14.32 20.64
N SER A 857 -3.22 15.12 21.69
CA SER A 857 -4.19 14.88 22.74
C SER A 857 -5.58 15.26 22.24
N SER A 858 -6.59 14.44 22.55
CA SER A 858 -7.99 14.85 22.32
C SER A 858 -8.46 15.94 23.30
N LYS A 859 -7.51 16.59 23.99
CA LYS A 859 -7.74 17.67 24.92
C LYS A 859 -7.29 18.96 24.24
N GLU A 860 -8.12 19.97 24.33
CA GLU A 860 -7.71 21.33 24.02
C GLU A 860 -6.97 21.87 25.25
N TRP A 861 -5.73 22.30 25.05
CA TRP A 861 -4.94 22.96 26.08
C TRP A 861 -5.51 24.36 26.32
N THR A 862 -5.55 24.78 27.57
CA THR A 862 -5.83 26.19 27.88
C THR A 862 -4.66 27.06 27.43
N GLN A 863 -4.88 28.36 27.19
CA GLN A 863 -3.80 29.27 26.77
C GLN A 863 -2.62 29.29 27.76
N GLN A 864 -2.87 29.12 29.06
CA GLN A 864 -1.81 29.04 30.08
C GLN A 864 -0.98 27.75 29.94
N GLU A 865 -1.65 26.61 29.73
CA GLU A 865 -0.98 25.32 29.52
C GLU A 865 -0.21 25.30 28.19
N GLU A 866 -0.72 25.93 27.12
CA GLU A 866 0.02 26.07 25.85
C GLU A 866 1.31 26.87 26.03
N GLN A 867 1.25 27.99 26.75
CA GLN A 867 2.44 28.78 27.07
C GLN A 867 3.43 28.01 27.93
N GLU A 868 2.94 27.26 28.91
CA GLU A 868 3.77 26.38 29.74
C GLU A 868 4.46 25.31 28.90
N LEU A 869 3.74 24.64 28.00
CA LEU A 869 4.26 23.62 27.09
C LEU A 869 5.33 24.20 26.14
N LEU A 870 5.11 25.39 25.60
CA LEU A 870 6.07 26.05 24.72
C LEU A 870 7.34 26.49 25.46
N LYS A 871 7.22 26.91 26.72
CA LYS A 871 8.34 27.40 27.54
C LYS A 871 9.14 26.26 28.20
N GLN A 872 8.46 25.31 28.84
CA GLN A 872 9.08 24.24 29.63
C GLN A 872 9.22 22.92 28.85
N GLY A 873 8.43 22.73 27.79
CA GLY A 873 8.36 21.49 27.04
C GLY A 873 7.40 20.45 27.60
N PHE A 874 6.73 20.74 28.72
CA PHE A 874 5.67 19.91 29.31
C PHE A 874 4.69 20.81 30.08
N VAL A 875 3.53 20.27 30.44
CA VAL A 875 2.52 20.96 31.26
C VAL A 875 2.49 20.33 32.66
N SER A 876 2.52 21.16 33.69
CA SER A 876 2.50 20.68 35.08
C SER A 876 1.15 20.07 35.44
N GLY A 877 1.16 19.05 36.32
CA GLY A 877 -0.08 18.35 36.73
C GLY A 877 -0.59 17.29 35.75
N PHE A 878 0.10 17.04 34.63
CA PHE A 878 -0.21 15.94 33.71
C PHE A 878 0.83 14.83 33.77
N ASP A 879 0.38 13.59 33.55
CA ASP A 879 1.22 12.41 33.39
C ASP A 879 0.74 11.57 32.19
N GLY A 880 1.54 10.58 31.79
CA GLY A 880 1.25 9.66 30.69
C GLY A 880 0.69 8.33 31.18
N GLU A 881 -0.42 7.91 30.60
CA GLU A 881 -0.98 6.57 30.75
C GLU A 881 -0.86 5.79 29.43
N TYR A 882 -0.57 4.49 29.52
CA TYR A 882 -0.56 3.63 28.35
C TYR A 882 -1.98 3.31 27.88
N ILE A 883 -2.20 3.34 26.57
CA ILE A 883 -3.47 2.93 25.94
C ILE A 883 -3.55 1.40 25.88
N ARG A 884 -2.44 0.75 25.52
CA ARG A 884 -2.29 -0.71 25.45
C ARG A 884 -1.30 -1.18 26.51
N ASP A 885 -1.62 -2.32 27.13
CA ASP A 885 -0.78 -2.91 28.17
C ASP A 885 0.59 -3.31 27.61
N VAL A 886 1.63 -2.63 28.09
CA VAL A 886 3.02 -2.86 27.72
C VAL A 886 3.59 -4.18 28.25
N LYS A 887 2.90 -4.84 29.19
CA LYS A 887 3.26 -6.21 29.59
C LYS A 887 2.97 -7.21 28.48
N LEU A 888 1.89 -7.00 27.73
CA LEU A 888 1.49 -7.82 26.57
C LEU A 888 2.17 -7.35 25.28
N TYR A 889 2.35 -6.03 25.13
CA TYR A 889 2.95 -5.39 23.95
C TYR A 889 4.18 -4.55 24.33
N PRO A 890 5.28 -5.16 24.79
CA PRO A 890 6.49 -4.44 25.19
C PRO A 890 7.10 -3.61 24.06
N GLU A 891 6.87 -4.00 22.80
CA GLU A 891 7.34 -3.28 21.62
C GLU A 891 6.66 -1.90 21.44
N LEU A 892 5.53 -1.66 22.13
CA LEU A 892 4.85 -0.36 22.17
C LEU A 892 5.23 0.50 23.39
N ALA A 893 6.13 0.02 24.27
CA ALA A 893 6.43 0.72 25.52
C ALA A 893 7.05 2.12 25.31
N GLU A 894 7.77 2.32 24.20
CA GLU A 894 8.38 3.59 23.82
C GLU A 894 7.60 4.37 22.74
N ASP A 895 6.46 3.83 22.29
CA ASP A 895 5.68 4.43 21.21
C ASP A 895 4.84 5.61 21.74
N PRO A 896 5.06 6.85 21.27
CA PRO A 896 4.26 7.99 21.70
C PRO A 896 2.80 7.91 21.25
N PHE A 897 2.44 7.05 20.30
CA PHE A 897 1.05 6.79 19.91
C PHE A 897 0.35 5.81 20.85
N ASN A 898 1.07 5.11 21.72
CA ASN A 898 0.51 4.25 22.77
C ASN A 898 0.38 4.97 24.13
N LEU A 899 0.64 6.27 24.20
CA LEU A 899 0.56 7.07 25.43
C LEU A 899 -0.49 8.17 25.29
N ARG A 900 -1.25 8.42 26.36
CA ARG A 900 -2.22 9.52 26.46
C ARG A 900 -1.97 10.37 27.71
N PHE A 901 -2.25 11.66 27.63
CA PHE A 901 -2.15 12.56 28.78
C PHE A 901 -3.35 12.42 29.72
N VAL A 902 -3.07 12.15 30.99
CA VAL A 902 -4.02 12.12 32.10
C VAL A 902 -3.64 13.16 33.14
N LYS A 903 -4.62 13.72 33.86
CA LYS A 903 -4.32 14.61 34.99
C LYS A 903 -3.79 13.74 36.14
N LYS A 904 -2.73 14.19 36.81
CA LYS A 904 -2.24 13.53 38.03
C LYS A 904 -3.39 13.52 39.05
N SER A 905 -3.74 12.34 39.57
CA SER A 905 -4.59 12.31 40.76
C SER A 905 -3.82 13.00 41.88
N ARG A 906 -4.47 13.94 42.56
CA ARG A 906 -3.90 14.57 43.75
C ARG A 906 -3.63 13.55 44.85
#